data_AF-A0A5N5WIV9-F1
#
_entry.id   AF-A0A5N5WIV9-F1
#
_cell.length_a   1.000
_cell.length_b   1.000
_cell.length_c   1.000
_cell.angle_alpha   90.00
_cell.angle_beta   90.00
_cell.angle_gamma   90.00
#
_symmetry.space_group_name_H-M   'P 1'
#
loop_
_entity.id
_entity.type
_entity.pdbx_description
1 polymer ?
#
loop_
_entity_poly.entity_id
_entity_poly.type
_entity_poly.pdbx_seq_one_letter_code
_entity_poly.pdbx_strand_id
1 'polypeptide(L)'
;MKFPTPNQLQQIHVPLNGDGYEPVASYDPTKATYLQDQEAIQTSLLRLCPPEAWYKSSRTASCPRPILVTPEHQRQWREFHKALVLAITDIVERWWKDPLARFPERMPLEPEEEDLLRWIDNQVPDMLPPYRECRGSWRPDFLVEEHHSGAATGTVENFRLSEINARFSFNGFMLLAYGQQALHDIGVCDGRNGLVGATDPAKIISGLLDLFQPDRPLHLLKGDEAGVDIHMFVDFLQRKLGLSPRFVAPADLRLLPDHQHKSGYKLCCVVKNVDDSDPSATLIHYEGEVLEEIHQVCLELHQRELRALEPEMLRQVSLRCYNDMRTLLLVHDKRMLGIVKQELESLVARNILTTAQSNALERGIADTILPGSLELDQFIEHCKELPELRNEYILKPIRSGKGDGIVFGNDLSAAEWVSRLDRLRTSRLLPGGGTCIVQRKVNHRLYDVVLRPSGVKTKYPLIGTYHSVNEVSKHLSKKGILKISLQFKDDTSQYLQNLILNLHKHHGHGLPITHSASQGWFWDIRPNSKAFQTPDHQARSETMKEFPWHTDCSYEEAPPRFFALQVIQEDRCGGGTLSMMNVEKFSSLLSPSTHATLLKPEFRIDVPPEFVKNDTKRYITGGLLASDGSGSPSMVRFREDITTPLTADATAALADFKQCLLDPRAEAGTLHLTPDCLPQGSIVLMDNTRWLHARNEVKDPERHLRRVRWDVRPFQTVFNSMYLG
;
A
#
# COMPACT_ATOMS: atom_id res chain seq x y z
N MET A 1 -8.48 -39.44 5.00
CA MET A 1 -8.20 -38.08 5.52
C MET A 1 -9.52 -37.42 5.85
N LYS A 2 -9.69 -36.89 7.08
CA LYS A 2 -10.81 -35.98 7.36
C LYS A 2 -10.42 -34.62 6.80
N PHE A 3 -11.07 -34.18 5.72
CA PHE A 3 -10.82 -32.87 5.15
C PHE A 3 -11.18 -31.78 6.16
N PRO A 4 -10.40 -30.67 6.23
CA PRO A 4 -10.70 -29.56 7.13
C PRO A 4 -12.07 -28.96 6.84
N THR A 5 -12.77 -28.53 7.88
CA THR A 5 -14.07 -27.87 7.76
C THR A 5 -13.88 -26.50 7.07
N PRO A 6 -14.51 -26.24 5.90
CA PRO A 6 -14.20 -25.06 5.07
C PRO A 6 -14.43 -23.69 5.72
N ASN A 7 -15.15 -23.64 6.84
CA ASN A 7 -15.64 -22.41 7.46
C ASN A 7 -15.05 -22.15 8.86
N GLN A 8 -13.96 -22.85 9.24
CA GLN A 8 -13.33 -22.67 10.55
C GLN A 8 -11.81 -22.65 10.44
N LEU A 9 -11.17 -21.76 11.17
CA LEU A 9 -9.72 -21.79 11.42
C LEU A 9 -9.36 -23.08 12.15
N GLN A 10 -8.24 -23.68 11.75
CA GLN A 10 -7.76 -24.92 12.35
C GLN A 10 -6.25 -24.98 12.32
N GLN A 11 -5.61 -25.30 13.43
CA GLN A 11 -4.18 -25.60 13.41
C GLN A 11 -3.95 -26.96 12.75
N ILE A 12 -2.98 -27.01 11.84
CA ILE A 12 -2.60 -28.21 11.13
C ILE A 12 -1.15 -28.58 11.44
N HIS A 13 -0.88 -29.89 11.39
CA HIS A 13 0.46 -30.44 11.35
C HIS A 13 0.78 -30.85 9.91
N VAL A 14 1.93 -30.42 9.44
CA VAL A 14 2.49 -30.78 8.13
C VAL A 14 3.84 -31.43 8.39
N PRO A 15 4.03 -32.71 8.05
CA PRO A 15 5.31 -33.37 8.24
C PRO A 15 6.36 -32.78 7.29
N LEU A 16 7.63 -32.75 7.70
CA LEU A 16 8.74 -32.16 6.92
C LEU A 16 8.99 -32.82 5.55
N ASN A 17 8.52 -34.05 5.35
CA ASN A 17 8.56 -34.71 4.04
C ASN A 17 7.54 -34.11 3.04
N GLY A 18 6.60 -33.28 3.51
CA GLY A 18 5.58 -32.63 2.70
C GLY A 18 4.37 -33.52 2.36
N ASP A 19 4.23 -34.69 2.98
CA ASP A 19 3.16 -35.64 2.66
C ASP A 19 1.83 -35.24 3.31
N GLY A 20 1.10 -34.34 2.65
CA GLY A 20 -0.23 -33.90 3.09
C GLY A 20 -0.20 -33.12 4.40
N TYR A 21 -1.37 -32.98 5.03
CA TYR A 21 -1.51 -32.31 6.32
C TYR A 21 -2.71 -32.87 7.08
N GLU A 22 -2.67 -32.77 8.41
CA GLU A 22 -3.74 -33.21 9.27
C GLU A 22 -4.05 -32.18 10.36
N PRO A 23 -5.32 -32.01 10.75
CA PRO A 23 -5.67 -31.19 11.89
C PRO A 23 -5.03 -31.66 13.20
N VAL A 24 -4.42 -30.75 13.94
CA VAL A 24 -3.86 -31.02 15.28
C VAL A 24 -4.93 -31.57 16.24
N ALA A 25 -6.18 -31.14 16.08
CA ALA A 25 -7.32 -31.63 16.86
C ALA A 25 -7.46 -33.16 16.77
N SER A 26 -7.25 -33.76 15.60
CA SER A 26 -7.37 -35.21 15.34
C SER A 26 -6.03 -35.93 15.20
N TYR A 27 -4.92 -35.21 15.15
CA TYR A 27 -3.59 -35.79 14.93
C TYR A 27 -3.15 -36.65 16.13
N ASP A 28 -2.57 -37.81 15.82
CA ASP A 28 -1.99 -38.73 16.81
C ASP A 28 -0.64 -38.18 17.30
N PRO A 29 -0.53 -37.74 18.57
CA PRO A 29 0.70 -37.15 19.09
C PRO A 29 1.90 -38.10 19.04
N THR A 30 1.67 -39.42 19.04
CA THR A 30 2.76 -40.42 18.98
C THR A 30 3.46 -40.46 17.62
N LYS A 31 2.80 -39.95 16.57
CA LYS A 31 3.33 -39.84 15.21
C LYS A 31 3.93 -38.45 14.94
N ALA A 32 3.96 -37.57 15.93
CA ALA A 32 4.36 -36.19 15.73
C ALA A 32 5.88 -36.02 15.73
N THR A 33 6.39 -35.27 14.76
CA THR A 33 7.80 -34.87 14.66
C THR A 33 8.06 -33.50 15.28
N TYR A 34 7.25 -33.08 16.27
CA TYR A 34 7.20 -31.69 16.74
C TYR A 34 8.54 -31.10 17.20
N LEU A 35 9.44 -31.92 17.75
CA LEU A 35 10.79 -31.47 18.12
C LEU A 35 11.63 -31.19 16.88
N GLN A 36 11.60 -32.09 15.90
CA GLN A 36 12.32 -31.94 14.63
C GLN A 36 11.76 -30.77 13.81
N ASP A 37 10.44 -30.60 13.78
CA ASP A 37 9.79 -29.45 13.13
C ASP A 37 10.23 -28.13 13.79
N GLN A 38 10.34 -28.13 15.12
CA GLN A 38 10.80 -26.96 15.87
C GLN A 38 12.27 -26.65 15.57
N GLU A 39 13.14 -27.65 15.53
CA GLU A 39 14.55 -27.47 15.16
C GLU A 39 14.68 -26.94 13.73
N ALA A 40 13.94 -27.52 12.78
CA ALA A 40 13.96 -27.10 11.38
C ALA A 40 13.54 -25.63 11.20
N ILE A 41 12.45 -25.20 11.84
CA ILE A 41 12.01 -23.80 11.74
C ILE A 41 13.02 -22.86 12.40
N GLN A 42 13.62 -23.23 13.54
CA GLN A 42 14.64 -22.39 14.17
C GLN A 42 15.88 -22.25 13.28
N THR A 43 16.32 -23.33 12.64
CA THR A 43 17.44 -23.29 11.68
C THR A 43 17.13 -22.39 10.48
N SER A 44 15.92 -22.47 9.92
CA SER A 44 15.52 -21.58 8.82
C SER A 44 15.46 -20.11 9.26
N LEU A 45 14.85 -19.82 10.41
CA LEU A 45 14.78 -18.45 10.96
C LEU A 45 16.17 -17.82 11.20
N LEU A 46 17.12 -18.60 11.70
CA LEU A 46 18.51 -18.14 11.93
C LEU A 46 19.28 -17.90 10.62
N ARG A 47 18.91 -18.55 9.52
CA ARG A 47 19.46 -18.26 8.19
C ARG A 47 18.95 -16.91 7.67
N LEU A 48 17.71 -16.56 7.99
CA LEU A 48 17.07 -15.33 7.54
C LEU A 48 17.56 -14.10 8.30
N CYS A 49 17.86 -14.22 9.59
CA CYS A 49 18.19 -13.08 10.46
C CYS A 49 19.06 -13.55 11.64
N PRO A 50 20.14 -12.84 11.98
CA PRO A 50 21.03 -13.24 13.05
C PRO A 50 20.32 -13.16 14.42
N PRO A 51 20.73 -13.98 15.40
CA PRO A 51 20.00 -14.16 16.66
C PRO A 51 19.82 -12.88 17.47
N GLU A 52 20.79 -11.97 17.45
CA GLU A 52 20.81 -10.69 18.17
C GLU A 52 19.78 -9.69 17.67
N ALA A 53 19.36 -9.80 16.40
CA ALA A 53 18.35 -8.92 15.83
C ALA A 53 16.93 -9.31 16.27
N TRP A 54 16.72 -10.52 16.80
CA TRP A 54 15.42 -10.97 17.30
C TRP A 54 15.17 -10.42 18.71
N TYR A 55 14.31 -9.41 18.83
CA TYR A 55 13.95 -8.83 20.13
C TYR A 55 13.49 -9.90 21.13
N LYS A 56 14.15 -9.94 22.30
CA LYS A 56 13.90 -10.92 23.38
C LYS A 56 13.85 -12.39 22.88
N SER A 57 14.65 -12.73 21.87
CA SER A 57 14.66 -14.07 21.27
C SER A 57 13.28 -14.51 20.78
N SER A 58 12.45 -13.59 20.27
CA SER A 58 11.08 -13.83 19.82
C SER A 58 10.93 -15.00 18.83
N ARG A 59 11.96 -15.32 18.04
CA ARG A 59 12.02 -16.53 17.19
C ARG A 59 11.70 -17.83 17.96
N THR A 60 12.06 -17.92 19.24
CA THR A 60 11.85 -19.13 20.07
C THR A 60 10.37 -19.42 20.32
N ALA A 61 9.51 -18.41 20.19
CA ALA A 61 8.06 -18.55 20.27
C ALA A 61 7.43 -18.98 18.92
N SER A 62 8.20 -19.07 17.84
CA SER A 62 7.69 -19.50 16.53
C SER A 62 7.16 -20.93 16.58
N CYS A 63 6.03 -21.15 15.92
CA CYS A 63 5.34 -22.43 15.88
C CYS A 63 5.28 -22.93 14.41
N PRO A 64 5.91 -24.06 14.05
CA PRO A 64 5.89 -24.62 12.70
C PRO A 64 4.54 -25.27 12.31
N ARG A 65 3.54 -25.21 13.19
CA ARG A 65 2.19 -25.74 12.97
C ARG A 65 1.25 -24.57 12.64
N PRO A 66 1.04 -24.24 11.36
CA PRO A 66 0.30 -23.05 10.97
C PRO A 66 -1.19 -23.18 11.25
N ILE A 67 -1.88 -22.04 11.27
CA ILE A 67 -3.33 -21.98 11.21
C ILE A 67 -3.77 -22.01 9.74
N LEU A 68 -4.57 -23.01 9.38
CA LEU A 68 -5.18 -23.10 8.08
C LEU A 68 -6.27 -22.04 7.92
N VAL A 69 -6.17 -21.26 6.85
CA VAL A 69 -7.15 -20.25 6.45
C VAL A 69 -7.71 -20.62 5.08
N THR A 70 -8.98 -20.29 4.83
CA THR A 70 -9.62 -20.57 3.54
C THR A 70 -9.69 -19.32 2.66
N PRO A 71 -9.94 -19.49 1.34
CA PRO A 71 -10.16 -18.34 0.46
C PRO A 71 -11.31 -17.43 0.90
N GLU A 72 -12.30 -17.94 1.64
CA GLU A 72 -13.39 -17.14 2.20
C GLU A 72 -12.89 -16.20 3.30
N HIS A 73 -12.11 -16.70 4.27
CA HIS A 73 -11.49 -15.84 5.30
C HIS A 73 -10.67 -14.72 4.66
N GLN A 74 -9.88 -15.03 3.63
CA GLN A 74 -9.12 -14.01 2.91
C GLN A 74 -10.01 -13.00 2.17
N ARG A 75 -11.14 -13.42 1.60
CA ARG A 75 -12.11 -12.50 0.98
C ARG A 75 -12.69 -11.56 2.03
N GLN A 76 -13.14 -12.10 3.16
CA GLN A 76 -13.72 -11.31 4.25
C GLN A 76 -12.72 -10.25 4.76
N TRP A 77 -11.46 -10.63 5.01
CA TRP A 77 -10.44 -9.68 5.43
C TRP A 77 -10.13 -8.62 4.38
N ARG A 78 -10.04 -8.99 3.09
CA ARG A 78 -9.79 -8.02 2.02
C ARG A 78 -10.92 -6.99 1.90
N GLU A 79 -12.16 -7.43 1.94
CA GLU A 79 -13.31 -6.51 1.81
C GLU A 79 -13.47 -5.63 3.05
N PHE A 80 -13.29 -6.19 4.25
CA PHE A 80 -13.24 -5.40 5.48
C PHE A 80 -12.12 -4.35 5.43
N HIS A 81 -10.91 -4.76 5.04
CA HIS A 81 -9.76 -3.87 4.99
C HIS A 81 -9.93 -2.73 3.98
N LYS A 82 -10.44 -3.03 2.78
CA LYS A 82 -10.76 -1.99 1.77
C LYS A 82 -11.73 -0.95 2.34
N ALA A 83 -12.80 -1.40 3.00
CA ALA A 83 -13.77 -0.51 3.62
C ALA A 83 -13.12 0.33 4.73
N LEU A 84 -12.27 -0.27 5.57
CA LEU A 84 -11.60 0.40 6.68
C LEU A 84 -10.67 1.52 6.18
N VAL A 85 -9.88 1.25 5.14
CA VAL A 85 -8.99 2.25 4.53
C VAL A 85 -9.79 3.40 3.94
N LEU A 86 -10.91 3.12 3.25
CA LEU A 86 -11.77 4.16 2.69
C LEU A 86 -12.35 5.05 3.80
N ALA A 87 -12.92 4.45 4.84
CA ALA A 87 -13.50 5.16 5.97
C ALA A 87 -12.48 6.06 6.68
N ILE A 88 -11.35 5.48 7.10
CA ILE A 88 -10.29 6.21 7.83
C ILE A 88 -9.70 7.33 6.97
N THR A 89 -9.46 7.06 5.68
CA THR A 89 -8.92 8.09 4.78
C THR A 89 -9.85 9.29 4.72
N ASP A 90 -11.14 9.06 4.49
CA ASP A 90 -12.12 10.12 4.36
C ASP A 90 -12.32 10.90 5.67
N ILE A 91 -12.35 10.20 6.82
CA ILE A 91 -12.44 10.83 8.15
C ILE A 91 -11.23 11.74 8.41
N VAL A 92 -10.01 11.24 8.18
CA VAL A 92 -8.79 12.01 8.44
C VAL A 92 -8.66 13.21 7.49
N GLU A 93 -9.04 13.08 6.22
CA GLU A 93 -8.96 14.19 5.25
C GLU A 93 -9.99 15.30 5.52
N ARG A 94 -11.11 14.96 6.16
CA ARG A 94 -12.15 15.91 6.56
C ARG A 94 -12.01 16.40 8.00
N TRP A 95 -11.00 15.93 8.74
CA TRP A 95 -10.89 16.13 10.19
C TRP A 95 -11.14 17.58 10.64
N TRP A 96 -10.58 18.54 9.90
CA TRP A 96 -10.74 19.98 10.16
C TRP A 96 -11.72 20.69 9.21
N LYS A 97 -12.16 20.03 8.14
CA LYS A 97 -12.93 20.62 7.03
C LYS A 97 -14.43 20.38 7.15
N ASP A 98 -14.84 19.43 7.97
CA ASP A 98 -16.23 19.09 8.23
C ASP A 98 -16.65 19.48 9.65
N PRO A 99 -17.13 20.72 9.85
CA PRO A 99 -17.54 21.19 11.18
C PRO A 99 -18.80 20.49 11.70
N LEU A 100 -19.58 19.84 10.83
CA LEU A 100 -20.79 19.11 11.24
C LEU A 100 -20.44 17.76 11.86
N ALA A 101 -19.38 17.11 11.37
CA ALA A 101 -18.91 15.83 11.91
C ALA A 101 -18.30 15.96 13.31
N ARG A 102 -17.83 17.16 13.69
CA ARG A 102 -17.32 17.50 15.04
C ARG A 102 -16.27 16.52 15.56
N PHE A 103 -15.35 16.10 14.68
CA PHE A 103 -14.32 15.13 15.02
C PHE A 103 -13.42 15.56 16.19
N PRO A 104 -12.94 16.82 16.25
CA PRO A 104 -12.10 17.27 17.36
C PRO A 104 -12.84 17.25 18.71
N GLU A 105 -14.15 17.48 18.73
CA GLU A 105 -14.95 17.42 19.97
C GLU A 105 -15.22 15.99 20.43
N ARG A 106 -15.38 15.05 19.49
CA ARG A 106 -15.62 13.63 19.76
C ARG A 106 -14.34 12.88 20.12
N MET A 107 -13.20 13.33 19.62
CA MET A 107 -11.89 12.76 19.87
C MET A 107 -10.85 13.87 20.09
N PRO A 108 -10.93 14.59 21.23
CA PRO A 108 -10.01 15.68 21.50
C PRO A 108 -8.58 15.17 21.66
N LEU A 109 -7.64 16.01 21.25
CA LEU A 109 -6.20 15.80 21.34
C LEU A 109 -5.64 16.70 22.45
N GLU A 110 -4.40 16.44 22.84
CA GLU A 110 -3.68 17.42 23.65
C GLU A 110 -3.44 18.70 22.81
N PRO A 111 -3.39 19.89 23.42
CA PRO A 111 -3.27 21.15 22.68
C PRO A 111 -2.10 21.17 21.69
N GLU A 112 -0.94 20.66 22.09
CA GLU A 112 0.27 20.64 21.25
C GLU A 112 0.14 19.69 20.05
N GLU A 113 -0.60 18.60 20.22
CA GLU A 113 -0.89 17.65 19.14
C GLU A 113 -1.91 18.23 18.15
N GLU A 114 -2.95 18.91 18.66
CA GLU A 114 -3.91 19.62 17.82
C GLU A 114 -3.23 20.72 17.01
N ASP A 115 -2.39 21.54 17.65
CA ASP A 115 -1.63 22.59 16.99
C ASP A 115 -0.73 22.03 15.88
N LEU A 116 -0.05 20.91 16.15
CA LEU A 116 0.74 20.21 15.13
C LEU A 116 -0.12 19.72 13.97
N LEU A 117 -1.25 19.03 14.24
CA LEU A 117 -2.09 18.49 13.18
C LEU A 117 -2.78 19.56 12.35
N ARG A 118 -3.15 20.70 12.96
CA ARG A 118 -3.65 21.88 12.23
C ARG A 118 -2.55 22.48 11.36
N TRP A 119 -1.33 22.60 11.88
CA TRP A 119 -0.20 23.05 11.10
C TRP A 119 0.08 22.12 9.91
N ILE A 120 0.02 20.79 10.11
CA ILE A 120 0.17 19.78 9.05
C ILE A 120 -0.92 19.92 7.99
N ASP A 121 -2.18 20.12 8.36
CA ASP A 121 -3.26 20.31 7.36
C ASP A 121 -3.01 21.55 6.48
N ASN A 122 -2.46 22.62 7.07
CA ASN A 122 -2.05 23.82 6.33
C ASN A 122 -0.81 23.61 5.43
N GLN A 123 -0.08 22.49 5.57
CA GLN A 123 1.05 22.15 4.70
C GLN A 123 0.61 21.39 3.43
N VAL A 124 -0.66 20.99 3.33
CA VAL A 124 -1.19 20.17 2.23
C VAL A 124 -1.80 21.07 1.14
N PRO A 125 -1.49 20.87 -0.16
CA PRO A 125 -0.65 19.83 -0.74
C PRO A 125 0.83 20.24 -0.96
N ASP A 126 1.22 21.45 -0.54
CA ASP A 126 2.45 22.10 -0.99
C ASP A 126 3.73 21.48 -0.45
N MET A 127 3.76 21.24 0.86
CA MET A 127 4.90 20.67 1.59
C MET A 127 4.66 19.22 1.99
N LEU A 128 3.40 18.83 2.14
CA LEU A 128 2.99 17.45 2.40
C LEU A 128 1.91 17.03 1.41
N PRO A 129 1.92 15.78 0.93
CA PRO A 129 0.84 15.31 0.09
C PRO A 129 -0.47 15.13 0.89
N PRO A 130 -1.62 15.08 0.22
CA PRO A 130 -2.90 14.69 0.81
C PRO A 130 -2.78 13.39 1.62
N TYR A 131 -3.50 13.28 2.74
CA TYR A 131 -3.40 12.13 3.63
C TYR A 131 -3.59 10.80 2.92
N ARG A 132 -4.51 10.75 1.95
CA ARG A 132 -4.70 9.55 1.14
C ARG A 132 -3.40 9.06 0.53
N GLU A 133 -2.40 9.88 0.22
CA GLU A 133 -1.16 9.48 -0.46
C GLU A 133 -0.03 9.05 0.48
N CYS A 134 -0.03 9.52 1.72
CA CYS A 134 1.08 9.34 2.66
C CYS A 134 0.70 8.62 3.96
N ARG A 135 -0.37 7.83 3.97
CA ARG A 135 -0.90 7.11 5.15
C ARG A 135 0.14 6.36 6.00
N GLY A 136 1.25 5.95 5.42
CA GLY A 136 2.25 5.11 6.07
C GLY A 136 1.77 3.66 6.22
N SER A 137 2.17 3.00 7.31
CA SER A 137 1.89 1.60 7.56
C SER A 137 1.06 1.38 8.82
N TRP A 138 0.05 0.51 8.72
CA TRP A 138 -0.84 0.19 9.83
C TRP A 138 -0.88 -1.32 10.05
N ARG A 139 -1.04 -1.71 11.30
CA ARG A 139 -1.25 -3.09 11.75
C ARG A 139 -2.57 -3.22 12.53
N PRO A 140 -3.68 -3.57 11.85
CA PRO A 140 -4.94 -3.85 12.52
C PRO A 140 -4.93 -5.24 13.20
N ASP A 141 -5.28 -5.27 14.49
CA ASP A 141 -5.31 -6.49 15.30
C ASP A 141 -6.76 -6.94 15.56
N PHE A 142 -7.09 -8.19 15.21
CA PHE A 142 -8.43 -8.74 15.29
C PHE A 142 -8.54 -9.95 16.21
N LEU A 143 -9.72 -10.11 16.79
CA LEU A 143 -10.13 -11.23 17.62
C LEU A 143 -11.15 -12.09 16.86
N VAL A 144 -11.31 -13.35 17.24
CA VAL A 144 -12.27 -14.27 16.60
C VAL A 144 -13.38 -14.65 17.58
N GLU A 145 -14.63 -14.37 17.23
CA GLU A 145 -15.82 -14.76 17.98
C GLU A 145 -16.69 -15.74 17.18
N GLU A 146 -17.57 -16.45 17.89
CA GLU A 146 -18.62 -17.25 17.26
C GLU A 146 -19.86 -16.39 17.02
N HIS A 147 -20.29 -16.31 15.77
CA HIS A 147 -21.57 -15.73 15.42
C HIS A 147 -22.61 -16.84 15.23
N HIS A 148 -23.69 -16.78 16.02
CA HIS A 148 -24.86 -17.61 15.83
C HIS A 148 -25.77 -16.97 14.77
N SER A 149 -25.65 -17.37 13.51
CA SER A 149 -26.69 -17.03 12.53
C SER A 149 -27.98 -17.74 12.92
N GLY A 150 -29.10 -17.02 13.07
CA GLY A 150 -30.40 -17.60 13.41
C GLY A 150 -31.00 -18.56 12.38
N ALA A 151 -30.25 -18.92 11.32
CA ALA A 151 -30.58 -20.01 10.40
C ALA A 151 -29.90 -21.30 10.87
N ALA A 152 -30.55 -22.45 10.62
CA ALA A 152 -30.16 -23.80 11.08
C ALA A 152 -28.79 -24.33 10.60
N THR A 153 -27.87 -23.46 10.16
CA THR A 153 -26.58 -23.78 9.55
C THR A 153 -25.42 -23.28 10.42
N GLY A 154 -25.18 -23.92 11.56
CA GLY A 154 -23.91 -23.90 12.30
C GLY A 154 -23.42 -22.54 12.84
N THR A 155 -22.33 -22.59 13.62
CA THR A 155 -21.60 -21.41 14.11
C THR A 155 -20.61 -20.94 13.05
N VAL A 156 -20.62 -19.65 12.74
CA VAL A 156 -19.71 -19.02 11.76
C VAL A 156 -18.72 -18.12 12.50
N GLU A 157 -17.45 -18.14 12.10
CA GLU A 157 -16.43 -17.26 12.66
C GLU A 157 -16.68 -15.80 12.25
N ASN A 158 -16.59 -14.90 13.21
CA ASN A 158 -16.60 -13.47 12.94
C ASN A 158 -15.31 -12.83 13.46
N PHE A 159 -14.67 -12.02 12.60
CA PHE A 159 -13.43 -11.32 12.92
C PHE A 159 -13.75 -9.92 13.42
N ARG A 160 -13.32 -9.61 14.66
CA ARG A 160 -13.55 -8.33 15.32
C ARG A 160 -12.24 -7.56 15.47
N LEU A 161 -12.07 -6.50 14.70
CA LEU A 161 -11.02 -5.52 14.88
C LEU A 161 -11.15 -4.87 16.27
N SER A 162 -10.10 -5.04 17.07
CA SER A 162 -10.04 -4.58 18.46
C SER A 162 -9.24 -3.28 18.59
N GLU A 163 -8.18 -3.13 17.80
CA GLU A 163 -7.33 -1.94 17.76
C GLU A 163 -6.54 -1.84 16.44
N ILE A 164 -6.02 -0.63 16.15
CA ILE A 164 -5.10 -0.38 15.04
C ILE A 164 -3.77 0.09 15.62
N ASN A 165 -2.71 -0.67 15.36
CA ASN A 165 -1.34 -0.33 15.73
C ASN A 165 -0.68 0.40 14.55
N ALA A 166 -0.46 1.71 14.69
CA ALA A 166 0.11 2.53 13.61
C ALA A 166 1.24 3.47 14.08
N ARG A 167 1.61 3.39 15.36
CA ARG A 167 2.65 4.23 15.98
C ARG A 167 4.06 3.93 15.45
N PHE A 168 4.36 2.64 15.23
CA PHE A 168 5.68 2.16 14.86
C PHE A 168 5.61 1.45 13.50
N SER A 169 6.29 2.02 12.51
CA SER A 169 6.11 1.68 11.09
C SER A 169 6.40 0.21 10.76
N PHE A 170 7.34 -0.41 11.48
CA PHE A 170 7.82 -1.76 11.19
C PHE A 170 7.18 -2.86 12.05
N ASN A 171 6.28 -2.50 12.97
CA ASN A 171 5.87 -3.41 14.03
C ASN A 171 5.21 -4.70 13.52
N GLY A 172 5.88 -5.84 13.70
CA GLY A 172 5.42 -7.18 13.31
C GLY A 172 5.51 -7.51 11.81
N PHE A 173 6.05 -6.62 10.97
CA PHE A 173 6.19 -6.87 9.53
C PHE A 173 7.28 -7.91 9.22
N MET A 174 8.49 -7.73 9.78
CA MET A 174 9.61 -8.64 9.58
C MET A 174 9.38 -9.99 10.24
N LEU A 175 8.76 -10.01 11.42
CA LEU A 175 8.33 -11.25 12.06
C LEU A 175 7.39 -12.06 11.17
N LEU A 176 6.41 -11.39 10.53
CA LEU A 176 5.49 -12.04 9.62
C LEU A 176 6.20 -12.55 8.36
N ALA A 177 7.02 -11.72 7.73
CA ALA A 177 7.71 -12.07 6.48
C ALA A 177 8.67 -13.25 6.70
N TYR A 178 9.51 -13.19 7.74
CA TYR A 178 10.47 -14.26 8.04
C TYR A 178 9.80 -15.51 8.59
N GLY A 179 8.75 -15.39 9.41
CA GLY A 179 7.97 -16.54 9.86
C GLY A 179 7.36 -17.31 8.69
N GLN A 180 6.74 -16.59 7.75
CA GLN A 180 6.14 -17.18 6.56
C GLN A 180 7.19 -17.76 5.59
N GLN A 181 8.33 -17.08 5.40
CA GLN A 181 9.43 -17.61 4.60
C GLN A 181 10.02 -18.87 5.24
N ALA A 182 10.16 -18.91 6.55
CA ALA A 182 10.70 -20.08 7.23
C ALA A 182 9.77 -21.30 7.13
N LEU A 183 8.44 -21.11 7.22
CA LEU A 183 7.48 -22.18 6.95
C LEU A 183 7.60 -22.71 5.52
N HIS A 184 7.81 -21.83 4.55
CA HIS A 184 8.04 -22.23 3.17
C HIS A 184 9.35 -23.03 3.02
N ASP A 185 10.45 -22.57 3.62
CA ASP A 185 11.77 -23.21 3.55
C ASP A 185 11.79 -24.64 4.10
N ILE A 186 10.95 -24.93 5.11
CA ILE A 186 10.83 -26.26 5.71
C ILE A 186 9.76 -27.14 5.04
N GLY A 187 9.15 -26.67 3.94
CA GLY A 187 8.20 -27.43 3.13
C GLY A 187 6.76 -27.46 3.65
N VAL A 188 6.39 -26.58 4.58
CA VAL A 188 5.02 -26.57 5.15
C VAL A 188 3.99 -26.04 4.14
N CYS A 189 4.35 -25.02 3.38
CA CYS A 189 3.43 -24.30 2.48
C CYS A 189 4.07 -23.94 1.13
N ASP A 190 4.88 -24.86 0.60
CA ASP A 190 5.60 -24.73 -0.69
C ASP A 190 4.76 -25.16 -1.91
N GLY A 191 3.48 -25.50 -1.70
CA GLY A 191 2.54 -25.93 -2.74
C GLY A 191 2.49 -27.43 -3.00
N ARG A 192 3.49 -28.23 -2.57
CA ARG A 192 3.54 -29.67 -2.89
C ARG A 192 2.40 -30.48 -2.27
N ASN A 193 1.91 -30.03 -1.10
CA ASN A 193 0.79 -30.60 -0.36
C ASN A 193 -0.54 -29.84 -0.61
N GLY A 194 -0.59 -28.94 -1.59
CA GLY A 194 -1.75 -28.09 -1.88
C GLY A 194 -1.93 -26.91 -0.93
N LEU A 195 -1.03 -26.71 0.05
CA LEU A 195 -1.01 -25.54 0.91
C LEU A 195 -0.09 -24.46 0.33
N VAL A 196 -0.53 -23.21 0.44
CA VAL A 196 0.26 -22.02 0.12
C VAL A 196 0.27 -21.09 1.32
N GLY A 197 1.29 -20.25 1.42
CA GLY A 197 1.36 -19.20 2.45
C GLY A 197 0.12 -18.29 2.40
N ALA A 198 -0.43 -17.98 3.57
CA ALA A 198 -1.52 -17.00 3.68
C ALA A 198 -1.02 -15.57 3.40
N THR A 199 0.28 -15.36 3.61
CA THR A 199 1.01 -14.13 3.34
C THR A 199 2.11 -14.42 2.32
N ASP A 200 2.48 -13.41 1.54
CA ASP A 200 3.63 -13.42 0.64
C ASP A 200 4.76 -12.58 1.27
N PRO A 201 5.88 -13.19 1.71
CA PRO A 201 6.99 -12.46 2.32
C PRO A 201 7.54 -11.33 1.45
N ALA A 202 7.59 -11.54 0.13
CA ALA A 202 8.12 -10.55 -0.79
C ALA A 202 7.21 -9.32 -0.88
N LYS A 203 5.88 -9.50 -0.82
CA LYS A 203 4.93 -8.37 -0.76
C LYS A 203 5.09 -7.55 0.52
N ILE A 204 5.26 -8.21 1.66
CA ILE A 204 5.46 -7.51 2.95
C ILE A 204 6.74 -6.66 2.91
N ILE A 205 7.84 -7.24 2.43
CA ILE A 205 9.13 -6.53 2.32
C ILE A 205 9.02 -5.40 1.29
N SER A 206 8.42 -5.63 0.12
CA SER A 206 8.21 -4.62 -0.91
C SER A 206 7.42 -3.43 -0.37
N GLY A 207 6.32 -3.69 0.35
CA GLY A 207 5.54 -2.64 0.98
C GLY A 207 6.37 -1.80 1.96
N LEU A 208 7.21 -2.41 2.79
CA LEU A 208 8.10 -1.66 3.69
C LEU A 208 9.11 -0.78 2.93
N LEU A 209 9.68 -1.29 1.83
CA LEU A 209 10.62 -0.53 1.00
C LEU A 209 9.93 0.64 0.29
N ASP A 210 8.65 0.49 -0.08
CA ASP A 210 7.84 1.54 -0.72
C ASP A 210 7.54 2.74 0.21
N LEU A 211 7.81 2.62 1.51
CA LEU A 211 7.61 3.73 2.46
C LEU A 211 8.67 4.85 2.30
N PHE A 212 9.86 4.54 1.79
CA PHE A 212 10.98 5.49 1.77
C PHE A 212 11.73 5.48 0.43
N GLN A 213 12.61 6.45 0.24
CA GLN A 213 13.38 6.63 -0.98
C GLN A 213 14.75 5.97 -0.83
N PRO A 214 15.08 4.90 -1.58
CA PRO A 214 16.32 4.14 -1.39
C PRO A 214 17.57 4.89 -1.87
N ASP A 215 17.42 5.96 -2.65
CA ASP A 215 18.49 6.83 -3.15
C ASP A 215 18.90 7.93 -2.15
N ARG A 216 18.36 7.90 -0.92
CA ARG A 216 18.66 8.88 0.13
C ARG A 216 19.04 8.19 1.43
N PRO A 217 19.91 8.80 2.26
CA PRO A 217 20.23 8.29 3.59
C PRO A 217 18.96 8.05 4.43
N LEU A 218 18.87 6.85 5.02
CA LEU A 218 17.73 6.46 5.85
C LEU A 218 18.03 6.70 7.32
N HIS A 219 17.28 7.60 7.95
CA HIS A 219 17.40 7.89 9.37
C HIS A 219 16.26 7.23 10.16
N LEU A 220 16.59 6.68 11.34
CA LEU A 220 15.67 6.02 12.25
C LEU A 220 15.69 6.78 13.58
N LEU A 221 14.75 7.70 13.77
CA LEU A 221 14.62 8.45 15.01
C LEU A 221 13.98 7.55 16.07
N LYS A 222 14.81 7.11 17.02
CA LYS A 222 14.47 6.08 17.99
C LYS A 222 14.77 6.55 19.41
N GLY A 223 13.85 6.23 20.30
CA GLY A 223 13.95 6.53 21.73
C GLY A 223 13.85 5.26 22.58
N ASP A 224 13.02 5.31 23.60
CA ASP A 224 12.95 4.28 24.66
C ASP A 224 12.32 2.95 24.21
N GLU A 225 11.47 2.92 23.18
CA GLU A 225 10.90 1.66 22.69
C GLU A 225 12.02 0.79 22.12
N ALA A 226 12.19 -0.43 22.64
CA ALA A 226 13.31 -1.30 22.25
C ALA A 226 13.28 -1.69 20.76
N GLY A 227 12.07 -1.82 20.20
CA GLY A 227 11.80 -2.18 18.83
C GLY A 227 11.86 -3.68 18.57
N VAL A 228 10.75 -4.23 18.09
CA VAL A 228 10.62 -5.67 17.81
C VAL A 228 11.26 -6.02 16.47
N ASP A 229 10.94 -5.25 15.44
CA ASP A 229 11.31 -5.54 14.04
C ASP A 229 12.38 -4.60 13.50
N ILE A 230 12.59 -3.43 14.10
CA ILE A 230 13.47 -2.38 13.53
C ILE A 230 14.89 -2.89 13.31
N HIS A 231 15.43 -3.68 14.24
CA HIS A 231 16.77 -4.25 14.15
C HIS A 231 16.85 -5.36 13.09
N MET A 232 15.78 -6.16 12.95
CA MET A 232 15.66 -7.16 11.89
C MET A 232 15.58 -6.51 10.50
N PHE A 233 14.92 -5.35 10.41
CA PHE A 233 14.80 -4.58 9.19
C PHE A 233 16.13 -3.91 8.82
N VAL A 234 16.85 -3.33 9.78
CA VAL A 234 18.20 -2.79 9.57
C VAL A 234 19.16 -3.87 9.08
N ASP A 235 19.16 -5.03 9.72
CA ASP A 235 19.97 -6.17 9.30
C ASP A 235 19.60 -6.67 7.88
N PHE A 236 18.32 -6.68 7.53
CA PHE A 236 17.87 -6.94 6.16
C PHE A 236 18.45 -5.92 5.16
N LEU A 237 18.30 -4.63 5.43
CA LEU A 237 18.80 -3.56 4.55
C LEU A 237 20.31 -3.66 4.34
N GLN A 238 21.07 -3.92 5.41
CA GLN A 238 22.52 -4.06 5.34
C GLN A 238 22.93 -5.30 4.55
N ARG A 239 22.44 -6.49 4.93
CA ARG A 239 22.89 -7.75 4.32
C ARG A 239 22.35 -7.98 2.91
N LYS A 240 21.18 -7.43 2.57
CA LYS A 240 20.49 -7.70 1.30
C LYS A 240 20.56 -6.54 0.31
N LEU A 241 20.61 -5.30 0.79
CA LEU A 241 20.60 -4.11 -0.08
C LEU A 241 21.87 -3.25 0.06
N GLY A 242 22.78 -3.59 0.99
CA GLY A 242 23.98 -2.78 1.24
C GLY A 242 23.67 -1.39 1.82
N LEU A 243 22.43 -1.16 2.28
CA LEU A 243 22.01 0.11 2.87
C LEU A 243 22.28 0.08 4.37
N SER A 244 22.84 1.17 4.90
CA SER A 244 23.18 1.30 6.32
C SER A 244 22.37 2.43 6.96
N PRO A 245 21.16 2.14 7.48
CA PRO A 245 20.35 3.15 8.16
C PRO A 245 21.05 3.68 9.41
N ARG A 246 20.90 4.98 9.67
CA ARG A 246 21.42 5.63 10.88
C ARG A 246 20.36 5.71 11.97
N PHE A 247 20.66 5.18 13.15
CA PHE A 247 19.87 5.46 14.35
C PHE A 247 20.18 6.87 14.87
N VAL A 248 19.14 7.63 15.14
CA VAL A 248 19.23 9.00 15.66
C VAL A 248 18.46 9.06 16.98
N ALA A 249 19.07 9.60 18.04
CA ALA A 249 18.38 9.89 19.28
C ALA A 249 17.76 11.30 19.22
N PRO A 250 16.63 11.57 19.91
CA PRO A 250 16.04 12.90 19.98
C PRO A 250 17.02 14.02 20.35
N ALA A 251 17.94 13.75 21.27
CA ALA A 251 18.96 14.71 21.73
C ALA A 251 20.02 15.06 20.67
N ASP A 252 20.17 14.23 19.63
CA ASP A 252 21.13 14.42 18.56
C ASP A 252 20.54 15.22 17.38
N LEU A 253 19.28 15.65 17.45
CA LEU A 253 18.66 16.47 16.40
C LEU A 253 19.09 17.94 16.48
N ARG A 254 19.26 18.57 15.31
CA ARG A 254 19.55 20.00 15.16
C ARG A 254 18.66 20.60 14.06
N LEU A 255 18.29 21.87 14.24
CA LEU A 255 17.66 22.68 13.19
C LEU A 255 18.61 23.79 12.78
N LEU A 256 18.91 23.84 11.48
CA LEU A 256 19.71 24.92 10.89
C LEU A 256 18.79 25.81 10.05
N PRO A 257 18.83 27.15 10.20
CA PRO A 257 18.10 28.04 9.31
C PRO A 257 18.56 27.86 7.86
N ASP A 258 17.61 27.78 6.94
CA ASP A 258 17.87 27.69 5.51
C ASP A 258 16.83 28.50 4.73
N HIS A 259 17.25 29.67 4.24
CA HIS A 259 16.41 30.58 3.48
C HIS A 259 16.05 30.06 2.07
N GLN A 260 16.73 29.02 1.57
CA GLN A 260 16.44 28.40 0.28
C GLN A 260 15.45 27.25 0.42
N HIS A 261 15.40 26.59 1.58
CA HIS A 261 14.43 25.54 1.84
C HIS A 261 13.04 26.13 2.11
N LYS A 262 12.01 25.53 1.51
CA LYS A 262 10.62 26.03 1.64
C LYS A 262 10.11 26.09 3.09
N SER A 263 10.58 25.19 3.95
CA SER A 263 10.22 25.20 5.38
C SER A 263 11.03 26.19 6.21
N GLY A 264 12.04 26.84 5.65
CA GLY A 264 12.97 27.73 6.35
C GLY A 264 14.06 27.01 7.16
N TYR A 265 14.08 25.66 7.17
CA TYR A 265 15.01 24.88 7.99
C TYR A 265 15.52 23.61 7.30
N LYS A 266 16.78 23.29 7.58
CA LYS A 266 17.36 21.95 7.45
C LYS A 266 17.21 21.20 8.78
N LEU A 267 16.69 19.99 8.70
CA LEU A 267 16.71 19.04 9.82
C LEU A 267 18.01 18.25 9.73
N CYS A 268 18.80 18.24 10.80
CA CYS A 268 20.08 17.53 10.83
C CYS A 268 20.18 16.64 12.07
N CYS A 269 21.11 15.67 12.04
CA CYS A 269 21.58 14.98 13.24
C CYS A 269 23.08 15.13 13.44
N VAL A 270 23.52 15.06 14.69
CA VAL A 270 24.94 15.04 15.06
C VAL A 270 25.58 13.72 14.64
N VAL A 271 26.71 13.82 13.94
CA VAL A 271 27.56 12.69 13.54
C VAL A 271 28.67 12.52 14.56
N LYS A 272 28.58 11.47 15.39
CA LYS A 272 29.56 11.16 16.44
C LYS A 272 30.83 10.50 15.88
N ASN A 273 30.70 9.75 14.79
CA ASN A 273 31.80 9.13 14.09
C ASN A 273 31.59 9.29 12.58
N VAL A 274 32.55 9.95 11.92
CA VAL A 274 32.46 10.28 10.49
C VAL A 274 32.49 9.03 9.62
N ASP A 275 33.20 7.98 10.07
CA ASP A 275 33.27 6.70 9.37
C ASP A 275 31.92 5.96 9.32
N ASP A 276 30.96 6.34 10.16
CA ASP A 276 29.60 5.78 10.18
C ASP A 276 28.64 6.55 9.25
N SER A 277 29.13 7.55 8.49
CA SER A 277 28.30 8.28 7.53
C SER A 277 28.18 7.55 6.19
N ASP A 278 26.96 7.59 5.65
CA ASP A 278 26.73 7.10 4.29
C ASP A 278 27.65 7.89 3.35
N PRO A 279 28.38 7.24 2.42
CA PRO A 279 29.25 7.93 1.48
C PRO A 279 28.54 9.00 0.64
N SER A 280 27.21 8.90 0.51
CA SER A 280 26.35 9.88 -0.17
C SER A 280 25.87 11.03 0.73
N ALA A 281 26.09 10.95 2.05
CA ALA A 281 25.65 11.95 3.00
C ALA A 281 26.48 13.23 2.89
N THR A 282 25.79 14.37 2.87
CA THR A 282 26.44 15.68 2.92
C THR A 282 26.68 16.08 4.36
N LEU A 283 27.96 16.15 4.76
CA LEU A 283 28.36 16.59 6.10
C LEU A 283 28.44 18.12 6.19
N ILE A 284 27.93 18.67 7.29
CA ILE A 284 27.87 20.10 7.57
C ILE A 284 28.61 20.37 8.87
N HIS A 285 29.60 21.25 8.85
CA HIS A 285 30.28 21.70 10.07
C HIS A 285 29.58 22.94 10.62
N TYR A 286 29.04 22.85 11.83
CA TYR A 286 28.29 23.94 12.46
C TYR A 286 28.55 23.99 13.96
N GLU A 287 28.99 25.14 14.47
CA GLU A 287 29.25 25.39 15.91
C GLU A 287 30.15 24.33 16.60
N GLY A 288 31.09 23.75 15.85
CA GLY A 288 32.00 22.71 16.35
C GLY A 288 31.43 21.29 16.32
N GLU A 289 30.18 21.11 15.88
CA GLU A 289 29.58 19.80 15.60
C GLU A 289 29.74 19.45 14.11
N VAL A 290 29.81 18.15 13.82
CA VAL A 290 29.64 17.61 12.48
C VAL A 290 28.21 17.11 12.38
N LEU A 291 27.47 17.60 11.39
CA LEU A 291 26.06 17.32 11.21
C LEU A 291 25.83 16.63 9.87
N GLU A 292 24.82 15.77 9.82
CA GLU A 292 24.30 15.15 8.60
C GLU A 292 22.86 15.60 8.40
N GLU A 293 22.49 15.94 7.16
CA GLU A 293 21.12 16.36 6.83
C GLU A 293 20.18 15.15 6.78
N ILE A 294 19.05 15.26 7.48
CA ILE A 294 17.97 14.29 7.47
C ILE A 294 16.99 14.66 6.35
N HIS A 295 16.94 13.84 5.31
CA HIS A 295 15.98 13.99 4.20
C HIS A 295 14.70 13.18 4.38
N GLN A 296 14.76 12.10 5.16
CA GLN A 296 13.65 11.20 5.45
C GLN A 296 13.91 10.49 6.78
N VAL A 297 12.84 10.21 7.53
CA VAL A 297 12.99 9.64 8.88
C VAL A 297 11.87 8.66 9.24
N CYS A 298 12.24 7.54 9.87
CA CYS A 298 11.31 6.68 10.59
C CYS A 298 11.16 7.12 12.03
N LEU A 299 9.98 6.94 12.62
CA LEU A 299 9.75 7.20 14.04
C LEU A 299 9.53 5.90 14.82
N GLU A 300 10.33 5.72 15.86
CA GLU A 300 10.10 4.77 16.93
C GLU A 300 10.23 5.48 18.29
N LEU A 301 9.30 6.42 18.48
CA LEU A 301 9.19 7.27 19.66
C LEU A 301 7.86 7.07 20.36
N HIS A 302 7.89 7.13 21.69
CA HIS A 302 6.67 7.21 22.46
C HIS A 302 6.00 8.59 22.35
N GLN A 303 4.67 8.71 22.53
CA GLN A 303 3.99 10.01 22.54
C GLN A 303 4.59 11.01 23.54
N ARG A 304 5.07 10.56 24.71
CA ARG A 304 5.78 11.46 25.64
C ARG A 304 7.11 11.99 25.09
N GLU A 305 7.78 11.22 24.24
CA GLU A 305 9.03 11.62 23.60
C GLU A 305 8.76 12.56 22.42
N LEU A 306 7.69 12.31 21.65
CA LEU A 306 7.21 13.26 20.62
C LEU A 306 6.86 14.62 21.23
N ARG A 307 6.13 14.62 22.35
CA ARG A 307 5.77 15.85 23.09
C ARG A 307 6.96 16.57 23.73
N ALA A 308 8.07 15.86 23.97
CA ALA A 308 9.27 16.45 24.52
C ALA A 308 10.13 17.15 23.46
N LEU A 309 9.83 16.98 22.17
CA LEU A 309 10.47 17.73 21.10
C LEU A 309 9.91 19.15 21.05
N GLU A 310 10.79 20.12 20.84
CA GLU A 310 10.39 21.50 20.60
C GLU A 310 9.41 21.60 19.40
N PRO A 311 8.41 22.49 19.42
CA PRO A 311 7.35 22.52 18.41
C PRO A 311 7.87 22.59 16.97
N GLU A 312 8.88 23.42 16.71
CA GLU A 312 9.46 23.54 15.37
C GLU A 312 10.27 22.31 14.96
N MET A 313 10.95 21.65 15.91
CA MET A 313 11.63 20.37 15.65
C MET A 313 10.62 19.31 15.21
N LEU A 314 9.50 19.19 15.93
CA LEU A 314 8.46 18.21 15.62
C LEU A 314 7.80 18.48 14.26
N ARG A 315 7.62 19.76 13.88
CA ARG A 315 7.17 20.15 12.53
C ARG A 315 8.16 19.69 11.45
N GLN A 316 9.45 19.97 11.62
CA GLN A 316 10.47 19.59 10.63
C GLN A 316 10.65 18.07 10.51
N VAL A 317 10.51 17.34 11.62
CA VAL A 317 10.43 15.86 11.64
C VAL A 317 9.19 15.39 10.89
N SER A 318 8.03 16.01 11.13
CA SER A 318 6.76 15.64 10.48
C SER A 318 6.80 15.80 8.96
N LEU A 319 7.52 16.79 8.43
CA LEU A 319 7.69 16.99 6.99
C LEU A 319 8.50 15.87 6.29
N ARG A 320 9.33 15.16 7.06
CA ARG A 320 10.28 14.14 6.55
C ARG A 320 9.90 12.73 6.97
N CYS A 321 8.92 12.60 7.86
CA CYS A 321 8.46 11.31 8.35
C CYS A 321 7.59 10.62 7.30
N TYR A 322 7.99 9.41 6.90
CA TYR A 322 7.22 8.64 5.93
C TYR A 322 6.03 7.87 6.53
N ASN A 323 5.93 7.80 7.86
CA ASN A 323 4.71 7.36 8.54
C ASN A 323 3.99 8.61 9.07
N ASP A 324 2.95 9.02 8.36
CA ASP A 324 2.32 10.34 8.54
C ASP A 324 1.81 10.59 9.96
N MET A 325 2.05 11.79 10.50
CA MET A 325 1.71 12.11 11.89
C MET A 325 0.21 12.03 12.18
N ARG A 326 -0.66 12.25 11.18
CA ARG A 326 -2.12 12.05 11.31
C ARG A 326 -2.43 10.56 11.57
N THR A 327 -1.67 9.64 10.98
CA THR A 327 -1.77 8.21 11.29
C THR A 327 -1.35 7.92 12.73
N LEU A 328 -0.21 8.46 13.17
CA LEU A 328 0.34 8.20 14.51
C LEU A 328 -0.55 8.74 15.64
N LEU A 329 -1.20 9.90 15.42
CA LEU A 329 -1.96 10.61 16.45
C LEU A 329 -3.48 10.35 16.38
N LEU A 330 -4.03 10.11 15.20
CA LEU A 330 -5.47 9.85 15.01
C LEU A 330 -5.77 8.37 14.83
N VAL A 331 -5.14 7.70 13.87
CA VAL A 331 -5.51 6.32 13.48
C VAL A 331 -5.10 5.29 14.52
N HIS A 332 -3.99 5.50 15.20
CA HIS A 332 -3.57 4.66 16.32
C HIS A 332 -4.48 4.80 17.57
N ASP A 333 -5.21 5.89 17.70
CA ASP A 333 -6.08 6.14 18.85
C ASP A 333 -7.30 5.21 18.79
N LYS A 334 -7.55 4.46 19.88
CA LYS A 334 -8.65 3.48 19.90
C LYS A 334 -10.02 4.12 19.72
N ARG A 335 -10.17 5.42 20.00
CA ARG A 335 -11.39 6.19 19.71
C ARG A 335 -11.72 6.23 18.22
N MET A 336 -10.73 6.11 17.33
CA MET A 336 -10.95 6.08 15.88
C MET A 336 -11.93 4.97 15.48
N LEU A 337 -11.92 3.81 16.15
CA LEU A 337 -12.88 2.73 15.88
C LEU A 337 -14.32 3.14 16.16
N GLY A 338 -14.56 3.87 17.25
CA GLY A 338 -15.88 4.41 17.56
C GLY A 338 -16.30 5.52 16.60
N ILE A 339 -15.36 6.39 16.19
CA ILE A 339 -15.61 7.41 15.16
C ILE A 339 -16.04 6.75 13.84
N VAL A 340 -15.32 5.73 13.37
CA VAL A 340 -15.68 5.00 12.14
C VAL A 340 -17.09 4.44 12.22
N LYS A 341 -17.48 3.82 13.35
CA LYS A 341 -18.83 3.28 13.55
C LYS A 341 -19.91 4.37 13.48
N GLN A 342 -19.69 5.49 14.17
CA GLN A 342 -20.62 6.62 14.16
C GLN A 342 -20.73 7.30 12.77
N GLU A 343 -19.70 7.20 11.92
CA GLU A 343 -19.68 7.82 10.59
C GLU A 343 -20.27 6.94 9.47
N LEU A 344 -20.62 5.68 9.74
CA LEU A 344 -21.00 4.71 8.70
C LEU A 344 -22.15 5.18 7.80
N GLU A 345 -23.20 5.77 8.39
CA GLU A 345 -24.34 6.29 7.63
C GLU A 345 -23.95 7.46 6.72
N SER A 346 -23.17 8.42 7.25
CA SER A 346 -22.63 9.56 6.50
C SER A 346 -21.73 9.10 5.35
N LEU A 347 -20.86 8.11 5.60
CA LEU A 347 -19.96 7.55 4.60
C LEU A 347 -20.71 6.88 3.45
N VAL A 348 -21.84 6.21 3.73
CA VAL A 348 -22.72 5.65 2.69
C VAL A 348 -23.46 6.76 1.95
N ALA A 349 -24.05 7.73 2.67
CA ALA A 349 -24.78 8.84 2.06
C ALA A 349 -23.90 9.68 1.12
N ARG A 350 -22.61 9.82 1.43
CA ARG A 350 -21.62 10.51 0.60
C ARG A 350 -20.94 9.62 -0.44
N ASN A 351 -21.40 8.38 -0.63
CA ASN A 351 -20.87 7.41 -1.59
C ASN A 351 -19.37 7.07 -1.40
N ILE A 352 -18.86 7.21 -0.18
CA ILE A 352 -17.50 6.77 0.19
C ILE A 352 -17.47 5.26 0.40
N LEU A 353 -18.53 4.74 1.02
CA LEU A 353 -18.74 3.30 1.23
C LEU A 353 -20.02 2.85 0.53
N THR A 354 -19.99 1.64 0.00
CA THR A 354 -21.22 0.91 -0.33
C THR A 354 -21.91 0.43 0.94
N THR A 355 -23.21 0.14 0.86
CA THR A 355 -23.96 -0.48 1.97
C THR A 355 -23.33 -1.79 2.43
N ALA A 356 -22.80 -2.60 1.50
CA ALA A 356 -22.12 -3.85 1.83
C ALA A 356 -20.82 -3.62 2.62
N GLN A 357 -20.03 -2.61 2.26
CA GLN A 357 -18.81 -2.23 2.98
C GLN A 357 -19.13 -1.66 4.37
N SER A 358 -20.16 -0.82 4.47
CA SER A 358 -20.64 -0.30 5.76
C SER A 358 -21.05 -1.44 6.70
N ASN A 359 -21.85 -2.39 6.21
CA ASN A 359 -22.23 -3.58 6.97
C ASN A 359 -21.04 -4.46 7.36
N ALA A 360 -19.99 -4.53 6.52
CA ALA A 360 -18.77 -5.25 6.84
C ALA A 360 -18.00 -4.58 7.99
N LEU A 361 -17.93 -3.25 8.01
CA LEU A 361 -17.33 -2.50 9.11
C LEU A 361 -18.13 -2.61 10.40
N GLU A 362 -19.46 -2.47 10.34
CA GLU A 362 -20.35 -2.57 11.49
C GLU A 362 -20.20 -3.91 12.22
N ARG A 363 -20.15 -5.01 11.45
CA ARG A 363 -19.92 -6.36 11.98
C ARG A 363 -18.47 -6.66 12.33
N GLY A 364 -17.52 -5.98 11.69
CA GLY A 364 -16.10 -6.28 11.80
C GLY A 364 -15.36 -5.44 12.83
N ILE A 365 -15.92 -4.33 13.31
CA ILE A 365 -15.34 -3.51 14.37
C ILE A 365 -15.97 -3.91 15.71
N ALA A 366 -15.16 -4.04 16.77
CA ALA A 366 -15.68 -4.24 18.12
C ALA A 366 -16.44 -2.99 18.59
N ASP A 367 -17.63 -3.18 19.18
CA ASP A 367 -18.48 -2.08 19.62
C ASP A 367 -17.73 -1.18 20.61
N THR A 368 -17.49 0.06 20.20
CA THR A 368 -16.59 1.00 20.87
C THR A 368 -17.36 2.28 21.16
N ILE A 369 -17.58 2.54 22.44
CA ILE A 369 -18.29 3.71 22.95
C ILE A 369 -17.26 4.77 23.33
N LEU A 370 -17.48 6.00 22.86
CA LEU A 370 -16.57 7.12 23.08
C LEU A 370 -16.85 7.84 24.40
N PRO A 371 -15.82 8.32 25.11
CA PRO A 371 -15.99 9.28 26.21
C PRO A 371 -16.76 10.53 25.78
N GLY A 372 -17.64 11.02 26.65
CA GLY A 372 -18.46 12.20 26.42
C GLY A 372 -19.53 12.06 25.33
N SER A 373 -19.82 10.84 24.89
CA SER A 373 -20.86 10.56 23.90
C SER A 373 -22.22 10.30 24.55
N LEU A 374 -23.30 10.52 23.80
CA LEU A 374 -24.66 10.23 24.27
C LEU A 374 -24.84 8.72 24.52
N GLU A 375 -24.19 7.90 23.71
CA GLU A 375 -24.15 6.45 23.83
C GLU A 375 -23.54 6.00 25.16
N LEU A 376 -22.53 6.72 25.66
CA LEU A 376 -21.97 6.46 26.97
C LEU A 376 -22.95 6.81 28.09
N ASP A 377 -23.64 7.95 28.02
CA ASP A 377 -24.63 8.33 29.02
C ASP A 377 -25.75 7.30 29.11
N GLN A 378 -26.26 6.84 27.96
CA GLN A 378 -27.24 5.76 27.89
C GLN A 378 -26.69 4.45 28.45
N PHE A 379 -25.46 4.10 28.12
CA PHE A 379 -24.81 2.88 28.63
C PHE A 379 -24.64 2.90 30.15
N ILE A 380 -24.34 4.07 30.74
CA ILE A 380 -24.25 4.24 32.20
C ILE A 380 -25.59 3.95 32.86
N GLU A 381 -26.70 4.49 32.36
CA GLU A 381 -28.02 4.22 32.93
C GLU A 381 -28.39 2.73 32.80
N HIS A 382 -28.12 2.10 31.65
CA HIS A 382 -28.32 0.65 31.50
C HIS A 382 -27.47 -0.18 32.48
N CYS A 383 -26.24 0.23 32.77
CA CYS A 383 -25.40 -0.44 33.76
C CYS A 383 -25.91 -0.27 35.20
N LYS A 384 -26.64 0.80 35.52
CA LYS A 384 -27.30 0.97 36.82
C LYS A 384 -28.54 0.06 36.93
N GLU A 385 -29.31 -0.06 35.85
CA GLU A 385 -30.49 -0.92 35.79
C GLU A 385 -30.13 -2.41 35.76
N LEU A 386 -29.08 -2.76 35.00
CA LEU A 386 -28.58 -4.12 34.85
C LEU A 386 -27.08 -4.18 35.19
N PRO A 387 -26.72 -4.28 36.48
CA PRO A 387 -25.33 -4.30 36.93
C PRO A 387 -24.46 -5.32 36.21
N GLU A 388 -25.01 -6.51 35.90
CA GLU A 388 -24.28 -7.61 35.25
C GLU A 388 -23.84 -7.31 33.82
N LEU A 389 -24.39 -6.28 33.18
CA LEU A 389 -23.97 -5.83 31.85
C LEU A 389 -22.48 -5.50 31.80
N ARG A 390 -21.89 -5.03 32.91
CA ARG A 390 -20.44 -4.75 33.03
C ARG A 390 -19.56 -5.93 32.61
N ASN A 391 -20.02 -7.17 32.81
CA ASN A 391 -19.25 -8.37 32.52
C ASN A 391 -18.97 -8.54 31.01
N GLU A 392 -19.77 -7.90 30.16
CA GLU A 392 -19.65 -7.93 28.70
C GLU A 392 -18.79 -6.80 28.14
N TYR A 393 -18.19 -5.95 28.99
CA TYR A 393 -17.43 -4.78 28.55
C TYR A 393 -16.07 -4.66 29.24
N ILE A 394 -15.17 -3.93 28.59
CA ILE A 394 -13.83 -3.62 29.06
C ILE A 394 -13.54 -2.13 28.89
N LEU A 395 -12.74 -1.58 29.79
CA LEU A 395 -12.14 -0.25 29.65
C LEU A 395 -10.76 -0.39 29.03
N LYS A 396 -10.52 0.30 27.91
CA LYS A 396 -9.20 0.33 27.26
C LYS A 396 -8.66 1.75 27.22
N PRO A 397 -7.42 2.01 27.70
CA PRO A 397 -6.78 3.29 27.52
C PRO A 397 -6.64 3.63 26.04
N ILE A 398 -6.91 4.89 25.70
CA ILE A 398 -7.06 5.34 24.31
C ILE A 398 -5.79 5.14 23.44
N ARG A 399 -4.59 5.18 24.04
CA ARG A 399 -3.30 5.17 23.31
C ARG A 399 -2.23 4.24 23.92
N SER A 400 -2.61 3.34 24.83
CA SER A 400 -1.69 2.31 25.34
C SER A 400 -1.49 1.19 24.32
N GLY A 401 -0.36 0.49 24.40
CA GLY A 401 -0.10 -0.73 23.62
C GLY A 401 0.07 -1.95 24.52
N LYS A 402 0.28 -3.13 23.93
CA LYS A 402 0.62 -4.37 24.65
C LYS A 402 -0.40 -4.78 25.73
N GLY A 403 -1.66 -4.34 25.61
CA GLY A 403 -2.73 -4.60 26.58
C GLY A 403 -2.60 -3.82 27.90
N ASP A 404 -1.66 -2.89 28.00
CA ASP A 404 -1.39 -2.16 29.23
C ASP A 404 -2.57 -1.27 29.65
N GLY A 405 -2.95 -1.37 30.93
CA GLY A 405 -4.06 -0.63 31.55
C GLY A 405 -5.47 -1.07 31.14
N ILE A 406 -5.65 -2.19 30.43
CA ILE A 406 -7.00 -2.73 30.15
C ILE A 406 -7.62 -3.25 31.46
N VAL A 407 -8.88 -2.88 31.70
CA VAL A 407 -9.65 -3.31 32.88
C VAL A 407 -10.91 -4.00 32.42
N PHE A 408 -11.16 -5.22 32.89
CA PHE A 408 -12.39 -5.93 32.57
C PHE A 408 -13.50 -5.59 33.56
N GLY A 409 -14.73 -5.41 33.08
CA GLY A 409 -15.83 -5.03 33.95
C GLY A 409 -16.21 -6.10 34.99
N ASN A 410 -15.94 -7.38 34.70
CA ASN A 410 -16.13 -8.47 35.66
C ASN A 410 -15.07 -8.50 36.78
N ASP A 411 -13.96 -7.79 36.63
CA ASP A 411 -12.96 -7.63 37.69
C ASP A 411 -13.34 -6.52 38.69
N LEU A 412 -14.41 -5.75 38.40
CA LEU A 412 -14.86 -4.63 39.22
C LEU A 412 -16.23 -4.90 39.86
N SER A 413 -16.45 -4.26 41.01
CA SER A 413 -17.81 -4.14 41.56
C SER A 413 -18.67 -3.25 40.66
N ALA A 414 -19.99 -3.45 40.67
CA ALA A 414 -20.92 -2.62 39.90
C ALA A 414 -20.80 -1.12 40.22
N ALA A 415 -20.63 -0.78 41.50
CA ALA A 415 -20.45 0.60 41.95
C ALA A 415 -19.13 1.21 41.41
N GLU A 416 -18.04 0.43 41.43
CA GLU A 416 -16.76 0.89 40.90
C GLU A 416 -16.80 1.05 39.37
N TRP A 417 -17.44 0.11 38.66
CA TRP A 417 -17.64 0.20 37.22
C TRP A 417 -18.37 1.48 36.83
N VAL A 418 -19.53 1.76 37.43
CA VAL A 418 -20.30 2.99 37.18
C VAL A 418 -19.48 4.24 37.54
N SER A 419 -18.77 4.23 38.68
CA SER A 419 -17.88 5.34 39.07
C SER A 419 -16.74 5.61 38.06
N ARG A 420 -16.21 4.57 37.40
CA ARG A 420 -15.24 4.72 36.32
C ARG A 420 -15.89 5.27 35.05
N LEU A 421 -17.09 4.81 34.70
CA LEU A 421 -17.83 5.33 33.55
C LEU A 421 -18.24 6.80 33.72
N ASP A 422 -18.68 7.20 34.91
CA ASP A 422 -19.09 8.59 35.19
C ASP A 422 -17.93 9.58 34.96
N ARG A 423 -16.69 9.16 35.23
CA ARG A 423 -15.48 9.96 34.92
C ARG A 423 -15.25 10.15 33.42
N LEU A 424 -15.85 9.32 32.57
CA LEU A 424 -15.75 9.38 31.12
C LEU A 424 -16.90 10.16 30.47
N ARG A 425 -17.86 10.72 31.24
CA ARG A 425 -18.93 11.58 30.70
C ARG A 425 -18.43 12.88 30.06
N THR A 426 -17.17 13.24 30.28
CA THR A 426 -16.49 14.31 29.55
C THR A 426 -15.61 13.73 28.45
N SER A 427 -15.62 14.33 27.26
CA SER A 427 -14.68 13.96 26.20
C SER A 427 -13.26 14.47 26.47
N ARG A 428 -13.10 15.47 27.36
CA ARG A 428 -11.79 16.07 27.68
C ARG A 428 -10.80 15.02 28.20
N LEU A 429 -9.56 15.14 27.76
CA LEU A 429 -8.47 14.27 28.24
C LEU A 429 -8.24 14.50 29.74
N LEU A 430 -8.07 13.41 30.49
CA LEU A 430 -7.78 13.47 31.92
C LEU A 430 -6.29 13.80 32.14
N PRO A 431 -5.97 14.83 32.94
CA PRO A 431 -4.58 15.18 33.25
C PRO A 431 -3.83 13.99 33.87
N GLY A 432 -2.67 13.65 33.32
CA GLY A 432 -1.86 12.51 33.79
C GLY A 432 -2.27 11.14 33.20
N GLY A 433 -3.21 11.10 32.26
CA GLY A 433 -3.68 9.88 31.61
C GLY A 433 -4.93 9.29 32.27
N GLY A 434 -5.43 8.17 31.73
CA GLY A 434 -6.60 7.45 32.27
C GLY A 434 -7.90 7.64 31.50
N THR A 435 -7.92 8.42 30.41
CA THR A 435 -9.03 8.38 29.46
C THR A 435 -9.07 7.02 28.78
N CYS A 436 -10.22 6.35 28.84
CA CYS A 436 -10.45 5.05 28.25
C CYS A 436 -11.66 5.08 27.31
N ILE A 437 -11.65 4.25 26.27
CA ILE A 437 -12.89 3.85 25.61
C ILE A 437 -13.58 2.75 26.43
N VAL A 438 -14.89 2.62 26.28
CA VAL A 438 -15.63 1.42 26.69
C VAL A 438 -15.79 0.56 25.44
N GLN A 439 -15.31 -0.67 25.47
CA GLN A 439 -15.41 -1.60 24.33
C GLN A 439 -16.13 -2.87 24.76
N ARG A 440 -17.00 -3.42 23.91
CA ARG A 440 -17.58 -4.75 24.15
C ARG A 440 -16.46 -5.78 24.19
N LYS A 441 -16.47 -6.60 25.24
CA LYS A 441 -15.60 -7.76 25.38
C LYS A 441 -15.94 -8.76 24.29
N VAL A 442 -14.94 -9.15 23.50
CA VAL A 442 -15.12 -10.19 22.48
C VAL A 442 -15.06 -11.56 23.18
N ASN A 443 -16.12 -12.34 23.03
CA ASN A 443 -16.18 -13.70 23.56
C ASN A 443 -15.47 -14.64 22.57
N HIS A 444 -14.21 -14.96 22.89
CA HIS A 444 -13.32 -15.68 21.99
C HIS A 444 -13.78 -17.11 21.73
N ARG A 445 -13.69 -17.52 20.45
CA ARG A 445 -13.65 -18.93 20.10
C ARG A 445 -12.33 -19.55 20.59
N LEU A 446 -12.41 -20.74 21.17
CA LEU A 446 -11.24 -21.51 21.60
C LEU A 446 -10.91 -22.60 20.57
N TYR A 447 -9.62 -22.74 20.26
CA TYR A 447 -9.12 -23.67 19.26
C TYR A 447 -8.16 -24.68 19.90
N ASP A 448 -8.27 -25.94 19.48
CA ASP A 448 -7.29 -26.97 19.83
C ASP A 448 -5.96 -26.67 19.13
N VAL A 449 -4.94 -26.37 19.92
CA VAL A 449 -3.60 -26.04 19.43
C VAL A 449 -2.50 -26.77 20.19
N VAL A 450 -1.38 -26.97 19.51
CA VAL A 450 -0.10 -27.45 20.04
C VAL A 450 0.94 -26.39 19.74
N LEU A 451 1.34 -25.66 20.78
CA LEU A 451 2.27 -24.53 20.66
C LEU A 451 3.72 -24.96 20.90
N ARG A 452 3.93 -25.96 21.76
CA ARG A 452 5.27 -26.39 22.19
C ARG A 452 5.65 -27.75 21.60
N PRO A 453 6.96 -28.04 21.47
CA PRO A 453 7.45 -29.35 21.02
C PRO A 453 7.01 -30.53 21.88
N SER A 454 6.57 -30.28 23.12
CA SER A 454 6.03 -31.31 24.01
C SER A 454 4.76 -31.99 23.48
N GLY A 455 4.12 -31.41 22.46
CA GLY A 455 2.91 -31.99 21.87
C GLY A 455 1.65 -31.82 22.71
N VAL A 456 1.72 -31.10 23.83
CA VAL A 456 0.56 -30.86 24.69
C VAL A 456 -0.48 -30.04 23.92
N LYS A 457 -1.65 -30.66 23.74
CA LYS A 457 -2.81 -30.05 23.13
C LYS A 457 -3.58 -29.25 24.17
N THR A 458 -3.79 -27.98 23.89
CA THR A 458 -4.51 -27.04 24.76
C THR A 458 -5.50 -26.23 23.95
N LYS A 459 -6.55 -25.74 24.59
CA LYS A 459 -7.51 -24.81 24.00
C LYS A 459 -7.10 -23.37 24.27
N TYR A 460 -6.80 -22.61 23.22
CA TYR A 460 -6.45 -21.19 23.31
C TYR A 460 -7.28 -20.34 22.35
N PRO A 461 -7.53 -19.05 22.69
CA PRO A 461 -8.05 -18.10 21.73
C PRO A 461 -7.01 -17.84 20.63
N LEU A 462 -7.47 -17.55 19.42
CA LEU A 462 -6.63 -17.01 18.35
C LEU A 462 -6.79 -15.49 18.29
N ILE A 463 -5.65 -14.81 18.17
CA ILE A 463 -5.53 -13.37 17.94
C ILE A 463 -4.78 -13.23 16.62
N GLY A 464 -5.36 -12.48 15.69
CA GLY A 464 -4.78 -12.27 14.38
C GLY A 464 -4.41 -10.82 14.15
N THR A 465 -3.52 -10.62 13.21
CA THR A 465 -3.14 -9.30 12.70
C THR A 465 -2.98 -9.41 11.19
N TYR A 466 -3.17 -8.31 10.49
CA TYR A 466 -2.71 -8.16 9.12
C TYR A 466 -2.03 -6.80 8.96
N HIS A 467 -1.34 -6.61 7.84
CA HIS A 467 -0.57 -5.40 7.59
C HIS A 467 -1.08 -4.71 6.32
N SER A 468 -1.12 -3.39 6.36
CA SER A 468 -1.55 -2.56 5.25
C SER A 468 -0.39 -1.69 4.78
N VAL A 469 -0.03 -1.83 3.50
CA VAL A 469 0.91 -0.94 2.81
C VAL A 469 0.33 -0.52 1.46
N ASN A 470 0.84 0.57 0.89
CA ASN A 470 0.17 1.32 -0.16
C ASN A 470 0.62 0.87 -1.57
N GLU A 471 0.05 -0.22 -2.06
CA GLU A 471 0.59 -1.04 -3.15
C GLU A 471 0.14 -0.61 -4.57
N VAL A 472 1.08 -0.23 -5.45
CA VAL A 472 1.03 -0.15 -6.94
C VAL A 472 -0.25 0.37 -7.65
N SER A 473 -1.39 -0.32 -7.54
CA SER A 473 -2.65 0.00 -8.26
C SER A 473 -3.09 1.45 -8.05
N LYS A 474 -2.90 1.96 -6.84
CA LYS A 474 -3.25 3.34 -6.49
C LYS A 474 -2.30 4.35 -7.15
N HIS A 475 -1.00 4.05 -7.18
CA HIS A 475 -0.02 4.89 -7.87
C HIS A 475 -0.35 4.97 -9.37
N LEU A 476 -0.66 3.84 -9.99
CA LEU A 476 -1.11 3.78 -11.38
C LEU A 476 -2.42 4.56 -11.61
N SER A 477 -3.41 4.39 -10.74
CA SER A 477 -4.67 5.13 -10.86
C SER A 477 -4.47 6.64 -10.76
N LYS A 478 -3.58 7.09 -9.86
CA LYS A 478 -3.38 8.51 -9.57
C LYS A 478 -2.48 9.20 -10.58
N LYS A 479 -1.25 8.69 -10.74
CA LYS A 479 -0.20 9.32 -11.54
C LYS A 479 -0.18 8.81 -12.98
N GLY A 480 -0.78 7.64 -13.24
CA GLY A 480 -0.74 7.01 -14.55
C GLY A 480 0.65 6.48 -14.93
N ILE A 481 1.61 6.46 -14.00
CA ILE A 481 2.97 5.97 -14.26
C ILE A 481 3.62 5.53 -12.96
N LEU A 482 4.43 4.47 -13.02
CA LEU A 482 5.21 3.94 -11.92
C LEU A 482 6.48 3.25 -12.45
N LYS A 483 7.62 3.47 -11.79
CA LYS A 483 8.83 2.68 -11.96
C LYS A 483 9.03 1.82 -10.69
N ILE A 484 9.34 0.54 -10.88
CA ILE A 484 9.72 -0.40 -9.83
C ILE A 484 11.14 -0.90 -10.16
N SER A 485 12.07 -0.86 -9.21
CA SER A 485 13.42 -1.42 -9.38
C SER A 485 13.50 -2.75 -8.63
N LEU A 486 13.55 -3.88 -9.34
CA LEU A 486 13.71 -5.18 -8.70
C LEU A 486 15.11 -5.30 -8.10
N GLN A 487 15.18 -5.64 -6.82
CA GLN A 487 16.44 -5.90 -6.09
C GLN A 487 16.82 -7.39 -6.12
N PHE A 488 16.24 -8.14 -7.06
CA PHE A 488 16.50 -9.56 -7.27
C PHE A 488 16.41 -9.87 -8.76
N LYS A 489 17.07 -10.96 -9.15
CA LYS A 489 17.07 -11.42 -10.53
C LYS A 489 15.71 -12.02 -10.90
N ASP A 490 15.09 -11.53 -11.97
CA ASP A 490 13.82 -12.03 -12.49
C ASP A 490 13.81 -12.01 -14.03
N ASP A 491 14.79 -12.67 -14.65
CA ASP A 491 14.92 -12.74 -16.11
C ASP A 491 13.71 -13.44 -16.78
N THR A 492 12.97 -14.24 -16.01
CA THR A 492 11.72 -14.89 -16.43
C THR A 492 10.49 -13.98 -16.31
N SER A 493 10.63 -12.81 -15.71
CA SER A 493 9.56 -11.83 -15.51
C SER A 493 8.36 -12.34 -14.70
N GLN A 494 8.62 -13.26 -13.75
CA GLN A 494 7.59 -13.88 -12.92
C GLN A 494 6.93 -12.86 -11.98
N TYR A 495 7.70 -11.89 -11.47
CA TYR A 495 7.17 -10.82 -10.63
C TYR A 495 6.17 -9.96 -11.41
N LEU A 496 6.54 -9.52 -12.61
CA LEU A 496 5.66 -8.71 -13.45
C LEU A 496 4.39 -9.47 -13.83
N GLN A 497 4.51 -10.75 -14.21
CA GLN A 497 3.36 -11.61 -14.49
C GLN A 497 2.42 -11.71 -13.28
N ASN A 498 2.97 -11.99 -12.10
CA ASN A 498 2.19 -12.07 -10.87
C ASN A 498 1.54 -10.71 -10.53
N LEU A 499 2.26 -9.60 -10.70
CA LEU A 499 1.75 -8.26 -10.45
C LEU A 499 0.52 -7.97 -11.30
N ILE A 500 0.57 -8.20 -12.62
CA ILE A 500 -0.57 -7.94 -13.51
C ILE A 500 -1.76 -8.85 -13.19
N LEU A 501 -1.53 -10.14 -12.92
CA LEU A 501 -2.60 -11.06 -12.52
C LEU A 501 -3.25 -10.64 -11.19
N ASN A 502 -2.47 -10.13 -10.24
CA ASN A 502 -2.98 -9.60 -8.98
C ASN A 502 -3.75 -8.28 -9.18
N LEU A 503 -3.30 -7.39 -10.07
CA LEU A 503 -4.04 -6.17 -10.43
C LEU A 503 -5.43 -6.49 -11.00
N HIS A 504 -5.52 -7.49 -11.88
CA HIS A 504 -6.80 -7.99 -12.36
C HIS A 504 -7.65 -8.55 -11.22
N LYS A 505 -7.10 -9.52 -10.47
CA LYS A 505 -7.81 -10.27 -9.44
C LYS A 505 -8.32 -9.40 -8.28
N HIS A 506 -7.59 -8.34 -7.93
CA HIS A 506 -7.83 -7.59 -6.69
C HIS A 506 -8.23 -6.13 -6.89
N HIS A 507 -7.97 -5.55 -8.07
CA HIS A 507 -8.15 -4.11 -8.32
C HIS A 507 -9.04 -3.78 -9.53
N GLY A 508 -9.71 -4.78 -10.12
CA GLY A 508 -10.69 -4.56 -11.18
C GLY A 508 -10.10 -4.12 -12.52
N HIS A 509 -8.80 -4.34 -12.72
CA HIS A 509 -8.17 -4.20 -14.03
C HIS A 509 -8.65 -5.32 -14.95
N GLY A 510 -8.82 -5.07 -16.26
CA GLY A 510 -9.08 -6.12 -17.24
C GLY A 510 -7.86 -7.05 -17.47
N LEU A 511 -8.10 -8.20 -18.08
CA LEU A 511 -7.06 -9.19 -18.37
C LEU A 511 -6.01 -8.68 -19.37
N PRO A 512 -4.80 -9.26 -19.37
CA PRO A 512 -3.81 -9.01 -20.41
C PRO A 512 -4.32 -9.38 -21.80
N ILE A 513 -3.85 -8.66 -22.82
CA ILE A 513 -4.19 -8.89 -24.22
C ILE A 513 -3.00 -9.39 -25.02
N THR A 514 -3.28 -10.21 -26.05
CA THR A 514 -2.25 -10.72 -26.96
C THR A 514 -1.62 -9.60 -27.77
N HIS A 515 -0.32 -9.74 -28.06
CA HIS A 515 0.40 -8.77 -28.88
C HIS A 515 -0.05 -8.80 -30.34
N SER A 516 -0.16 -9.99 -30.90
CA SER A 516 -0.56 -10.24 -32.29
C SER A 516 -1.31 -11.59 -32.38
N ALA A 517 -1.68 -12.01 -33.59
CA ALA A 517 -2.25 -13.34 -33.82
C ALA A 517 -1.25 -14.48 -33.54
N SER A 518 0.06 -14.20 -33.63
CA SER A 518 1.15 -15.18 -33.51
C SER A 518 1.91 -15.09 -32.17
N GLN A 519 1.70 -14.03 -31.39
CA GLN A 519 2.36 -13.83 -30.09
C GLN A 519 1.35 -13.71 -28.95
N GLY A 520 1.68 -14.30 -27.80
CA GLY A 520 0.85 -14.28 -26.59
C GLY A 520 0.73 -12.88 -25.96
N TRP A 521 0.18 -12.84 -24.75
CA TRP A 521 -0.02 -11.58 -24.01
C TRP A 521 1.25 -11.07 -23.29
N PHE A 522 2.31 -11.87 -23.31
CA PHE A 522 3.58 -11.60 -22.67
C PHE A 522 4.71 -11.95 -23.63
N TRP A 523 5.48 -10.95 -24.07
CA TRP A 523 6.41 -11.13 -25.19
C TRP A 523 7.68 -10.31 -25.04
N ASP A 524 8.70 -10.72 -25.79
CA ASP A 524 10.01 -10.10 -25.83
C ASP A 524 10.06 -8.96 -26.84
N ILE A 525 10.70 -7.85 -26.45
CA ILE A 525 11.06 -6.75 -27.33
C ILE A 525 12.58 -6.75 -27.43
N ARG A 526 13.05 -7.20 -28.58
CA ARG A 526 14.48 -7.26 -28.93
C ARG A 526 14.67 -6.80 -30.37
N PRO A 527 15.75 -6.08 -30.69
CA PRO A 527 16.21 -5.94 -32.07
C PRO A 527 16.33 -7.31 -32.74
N ASN A 528 15.56 -7.54 -33.80
CA ASN A 528 15.65 -8.79 -34.56
C ASN A 528 15.59 -8.50 -36.06
N SER A 529 16.51 -9.06 -36.84
CA SER A 529 16.57 -8.90 -38.30
C SER A 529 16.17 -10.17 -39.06
N LYS A 530 15.81 -11.26 -38.35
CA LYS A 530 15.65 -12.60 -38.94
C LYS A 530 14.31 -13.29 -38.64
N ALA A 531 13.61 -12.93 -37.56
CA ALA A 531 12.30 -13.50 -37.24
C ALA A 531 11.27 -12.39 -37.01
N PHE A 532 10.23 -12.38 -37.84
CA PHE A 532 9.20 -11.35 -37.89
C PHE A 532 7.82 -11.92 -37.52
N GLN A 533 6.92 -11.07 -37.03
CA GLN A 533 5.57 -11.46 -36.59
C GLN A 533 4.66 -11.88 -37.75
N THR A 534 4.95 -11.35 -38.94
CA THR A 534 4.40 -11.74 -40.24
C THR A 534 5.58 -11.90 -41.23
N PRO A 535 5.41 -12.60 -42.37
CA PRO A 535 6.52 -12.86 -43.31
C PRO A 535 7.31 -11.61 -43.74
N ASP A 536 6.66 -10.44 -43.80
CA ASP A 536 7.24 -9.22 -44.38
C ASP A 536 7.23 -7.98 -43.46
N HIS A 537 6.69 -8.05 -42.24
CA HIS A 537 6.55 -6.87 -41.36
C HIS A 537 6.94 -7.14 -39.90
N GLN A 538 7.71 -6.20 -39.34
CA GLN A 538 8.19 -6.17 -37.96
C GLN A 538 7.53 -5.04 -37.18
N ALA A 539 7.13 -5.31 -35.93
CA ALA A 539 6.64 -4.26 -35.05
C ALA A 539 7.72 -3.21 -34.78
N ARG A 540 7.38 -1.92 -34.92
CA ARG A 540 8.34 -0.81 -34.78
C ARG A 540 9.12 -0.83 -33.46
N SER A 541 8.50 -1.28 -32.36
CA SER A 541 9.14 -1.44 -31.05
C SER A 541 10.29 -2.45 -31.04
N GLU A 542 10.29 -3.43 -31.93
CA GLU A 542 11.32 -4.48 -32.06
C GLU A 542 12.44 -4.08 -33.04
N THR A 543 12.37 -2.88 -33.61
CA THR A 543 13.42 -2.34 -34.50
C THR A 543 14.41 -1.48 -33.71
N MET A 544 15.59 -1.24 -34.31
CA MET A 544 16.59 -0.31 -33.74
C MET A 544 16.32 1.18 -34.04
N LYS A 545 15.41 1.48 -34.97
CA LYS A 545 15.10 2.87 -35.39
C LYS A 545 14.41 3.65 -34.29
N GLU A 546 14.40 4.97 -34.33
CA GLU A 546 13.54 5.72 -33.41
C GLU A 546 12.05 5.30 -33.46
N PHE A 547 11.39 5.39 -32.32
CA PHE A 547 9.95 5.28 -32.20
C PHE A 547 9.39 6.62 -31.70
N PRO A 548 8.88 7.48 -32.60
CA PRO A 548 8.34 8.79 -32.25
C PRO A 548 7.18 8.74 -31.24
N TRP A 549 6.73 9.91 -30.79
CA TRP A 549 5.61 10.05 -29.85
C TRP A 549 4.38 9.23 -30.28
N HIS A 550 3.94 8.35 -29.40
CA HIS A 550 2.78 7.49 -29.62
C HIS A 550 2.13 7.04 -28.32
N THR A 551 0.96 6.42 -28.46
CA THR A 551 0.33 5.53 -27.49
C THR A 551 0.24 4.12 -28.08
N ASP A 552 0.33 3.08 -27.25
CA ASP A 552 0.22 1.70 -27.69
C ASP A 552 -1.20 1.41 -28.23
N CYS A 553 -1.28 0.71 -29.36
CA CYS A 553 -2.54 0.31 -30.01
C CYS A 553 -3.52 1.47 -30.27
N SER A 554 -3.03 2.65 -30.66
CA SER A 554 -3.87 3.81 -30.99
C SER A 554 -4.93 3.57 -32.08
N TYR A 555 -4.72 2.54 -32.91
CA TYR A 555 -5.60 2.09 -33.99
C TYR A 555 -6.73 1.14 -33.54
N GLU A 556 -6.78 0.74 -32.27
CA GLU A 556 -7.86 -0.11 -31.73
C GLU A 556 -9.04 0.74 -31.24
N GLU A 557 -10.27 0.29 -31.45
CA GLU A 557 -11.47 0.93 -30.90
C GLU A 557 -11.38 1.09 -29.38
N ALA A 558 -10.97 0.01 -28.71
CA ALA A 558 -10.71 -0.05 -27.28
C ALA A 558 -9.21 -0.36 -27.05
N PRO A 559 -8.36 0.66 -26.89
CA PRO A 559 -6.94 0.46 -26.62
C PRO A 559 -6.75 -0.08 -25.20
N PRO A 560 -5.62 -0.75 -24.92
CA PRO A 560 -5.27 -1.11 -23.56
C PRO A 560 -5.07 0.16 -22.74
N ARG A 561 -5.68 0.23 -21.56
CA ARG A 561 -5.47 1.35 -20.65
C ARG A 561 -4.06 1.38 -20.10
N PHE A 562 -3.45 0.21 -19.87
CA PHE A 562 -2.11 0.14 -19.30
C PHE A 562 -1.17 -0.75 -20.10
N PHE A 563 0.12 -0.43 -20.03
CA PHE A 563 1.20 -1.33 -20.44
C PHE A 563 2.33 -1.32 -19.41
N ALA A 564 3.18 -2.35 -19.46
CA ALA A 564 4.39 -2.41 -18.69
C ALA A 564 5.58 -2.91 -19.51
N LEU A 565 6.76 -2.47 -19.12
CA LEU A 565 8.06 -2.83 -19.67
C LEU A 565 8.97 -3.28 -18.53
N GLN A 566 9.45 -4.52 -18.55
CA GLN A 566 10.57 -4.93 -17.70
C GLN A 566 11.86 -4.92 -18.52
N VAL A 567 12.91 -4.35 -17.96
CA VAL A 567 14.26 -4.35 -18.51
C VAL A 567 14.93 -5.66 -18.11
N ILE A 568 15.14 -6.53 -19.10
CA ILE A 568 15.96 -7.73 -18.94
C ILE A 568 17.42 -7.41 -19.27
N GLN A 569 17.61 -6.53 -20.26
CA GLN A 569 18.89 -5.91 -20.58
C GLN A 569 18.64 -4.52 -21.18
N GLU A 570 19.20 -3.49 -20.56
CA GLU A 570 19.17 -2.12 -21.06
C GLU A 570 20.01 -1.94 -22.32
N ASP A 571 19.92 -0.76 -22.93
CA ASP A 571 20.84 -0.38 -24.00
C ASP A 571 22.17 0.06 -23.39
N ARG A 572 23.25 -0.70 -23.65
CA ARG A 572 24.58 -0.39 -23.10
C ARG A 572 25.41 0.56 -23.96
N CYS A 573 24.82 1.10 -25.03
CA CYS A 573 25.49 1.91 -26.04
C CYS A 573 24.94 3.35 -26.10
N GLY A 574 24.23 3.80 -25.07
CA GLY A 574 23.70 5.17 -24.98
C GLY A 574 22.55 5.44 -25.96
N GLY A 575 21.77 4.42 -26.29
CA GLY A 575 20.50 4.51 -27.02
C GLY A 575 19.31 4.12 -26.15
N GLY A 576 18.14 3.93 -26.77
CA GLY A 576 16.96 3.32 -26.15
C GLY A 576 16.31 4.10 -24.99
N THR A 577 16.60 5.39 -24.83
CA THR A 577 15.98 6.31 -23.86
C THR A 577 14.47 6.34 -24.07
N LEU A 578 13.72 6.04 -23.01
CA LEU A 578 12.26 6.12 -23.00
C LEU A 578 11.85 7.53 -22.53
N SER A 579 11.26 8.30 -23.43
CA SER A 579 10.77 9.65 -23.14
C SER A 579 9.25 9.62 -22.96
N MET A 580 8.73 10.34 -21.96
CA MET A 580 7.33 10.24 -21.56
C MET A 580 6.77 11.61 -21.17
N MET A 581 5.61 11.94 -21.69
CA MET A 581 4.98 13.25 -21.51
C MET A 581 3.56 13.08 -20.97
N ASN A 582 3.23 13.83 -19.92
CA ASN A 582 1.90 13.78 -19.31
C ASN A 582 0.88 14.51 -20.20
N VAL A 583 -0.19 13.81 -20.58
CA VAL A 583 -1.17 14.32 -21.56
C VAL A 583 -1.98 15.49 -21.02
N GLU A 584 -2.32 15.51 -19.73
CA GLU A 584 -3.05 16.63 -19.12
C GLU A 584 -2.23 17.93 -19.21
N LYS A 585 -0.94 17.87 -18.85
CA LYS A 585 -0.02 19.01 -18.99
C LYS A 585 0.20 19.41 -20.45
N PHE A 586 0.41 18.44 -21.33
CA PHE A 586 0.58 18.70 -22.76
C PHE A 586 -0.66 19.35 -23.37
N SER A 587 -1.85 18.85 -23.04
CA SER A 587 -3.12 19.36 -23.58
C SER A 587 -3.39 20.80 -23.17
N SER A 588 -2.83 21.27 -22.05
CA SER A 588 -2.89 22.68 -21.63
C SER A 588 -2.12 23.64 -22.54
N LEU A 589 -1.23 23.12 -23.40
CA LEU A 589 -0.47 23.92 -24.37
C LEU A 589 -1.23 24.11 -25.69
N LEU A 590 -2.26 23.29 -25.95
CA LEU A 590 -3.04 23.33 -27.18
C LEU A 590 -4.02 24.52 -27.17
N SER A 591 -4.27 25.09 -28.36
CA SER A 591 -5.29 26.11 -28.50
C SER A 591 -6.70 25.54 -28.26
N PRO A 592 -7.68 26.33 -27.77
CA PRO A 592 -9.05 25.87 -27.58
C PRO A 592 -9.71 25.30 -28.85
N SER A 593 -9.39 25.85 -30.03
CA SER A 593 -9.87 25.36 -31.33
C SER A 593 -9.28 24.01 -31.69
N THR A 594 -7.97 23.83 -31.47
CA THR A 594 -7.29 22.55 -31.68
C THR A 594 -7.86 21.50 -30.73
N HIS A 595 -8.04 21.86 -29.47
CA HIS A 595 -8.65 21.02 -28.46
C HIS A 595 -10.03 20.50 -28.88
N ALA A 596 -10.94 21.41 -29.29
CA ALA A 596 -12.27 21.05 -29.75
C ALA A 596 -12.27 20.15 -31.00
N THR A 597 -11.30 20.35 -31.89
CA THR A 597 -11.18 19.56 -33.13
C THR A 597 -10.62 18.17 -32.88
N LEU A 598 -9.62 18.05 -32.00
CA LEU A 598 -9.03 16.75 -31.65
C LEU A 598 -10.00 15.80 -30.93
N LEU A 599 -11.07 16.32 -30.32
CA LEU A 599 -12.17 15.52 -29.76
C LEU A 599 -13.14 14.97 -30.81
N LYS A 600 -13.16 15.54 -32.02
CA LYS A 600 -14.11 15.14 -33.09
C LYS A 600 -13.63 13.88 -33.80
N PRO A 601 -14.56 13.04 -34.31
CA PRO A 601 -14.24 11.87 -35.12
C PRO A 601 -13.79 12.25 -36.54
N GLU A 602 -12.78 13.11 -36.66
CA GLU A 602 -12.27 13.65 -37.93
C GLU A 602 -10.87 13.13 -38.29
N PHE A 603 -10.42 12.07 -37.61
CA PHE A 603 -9.12 11.44 -37.86
C PHE A 603 -9.30 9.98 -38.20
N ARG A 604 -8.71 9.55 -39.32
CA ARG A 604 -8.56 8.14 -39.68
C ARG A 604 -7.24 7.62 -39.10
N ILE A 605 -7.30 6.52 -38.36
CA ILE A 605 -6.14 5.87 -37.77
C ILE A 605 -6.03 4.47 -38.37
N ASP A 606 -5.04 4.25 -39.23
CA ASP A 606 -4.85 2.98 -39.93
C ASP A 606 -4.28 1.89 -39.01
N VAL A 607 -4.75 0.66 -39.18
CA VAL A 607 -4.19 -0.52 -38.51
C VAL A 607 -2.88 -0.89 -39.21
N PRO A 608 -1.72 -0.89 -38.52
CA PRO A 608 -0.45 -1.26 -39.13
C PRO A 608 -0.51 -2.68 -39.72
N PRO A 609 0.17 -2.94 -40.85
CA PRO A 609 0.11 -4.24 -41.54
C PRO A 609 0.38 -5.44 -40.64
N GLU A 610 1.33 -5.33 -39.72
CA GLU A 610 1.73 -6.37 -38.78
C GLU A 610 0.66 -6.71 -37.72
N PHE A 611 -0.37 -5.87 -37.56
CA PHE A 611 -1.43 -6.04 -36.55
C PHE A 611 -2.83 -6.25 -37.16
N VAL A 612 -2.94 -6.47 -38.47
CA VAL A 612 -4.22 -6.74 -39.14
C VAL A 612 -4.76 -8.09 -38.70
N LYS A 613 -5.87 -8.07 -37.95
CA LYS A 613 -6.60 -9.27 -37.49
C LYS A 613 -7.71 -9.69 -38.45
N ASN A 614 -8.24 -8.75 -39.23
CA ASN A 614 -9.36 -8.95 -40.14
C ASN A 614 -9.21 -8.00 -41.34
N ASP A 615 -9.23 -8.55 -42.55
CA ASP A 615 -9.05 -7.79 -43.79
C ASP A 615 -10.10 -6.69 -44.02
N THR A 616 -11.26 -6.80 -43.38
CA THR A 616 -12.36 -5.83 -43.49
C THR A 616 -12.24 -4.63 -42.55
N LYS A 617 -11.39 -4.69 -41.52
CA LYS A 617 -11.18 -3.60 -40.55
C LYS A 617 -9.74 -3.11 -40.58
N ARG A 618 -9.46 -2.21 -41.52
CA ARG A 618 -8.11 -1.67 -41.79
C ARG A 618 -7.83 -0.31 -41.15
N TYR A 619 -8.84 0.34 -40.58
CA TYR A 619 -8.69 1.62 -39.88
C TYR A 619 -9.86 1.83 -38.92
N ILE A 620 -9.71 2.80 -38.02
CA ILE A 620 -10.79 3.39 -37.23
C ILE A 620 -10.92 4.88 -37.56
N THR A 621 -12.09 5.45 -37.31
CA THR A 621 -12.32 6.91 -37.39
C THR A 621 -12.75 7.41 -36.02
N GLY A 622 -12.01 8.37 -35.47
CA GLY A 622 -12.24 8.85 -34.11
C GLY A 622 -11.46 10.12 -33.78
N GLY A 623 -11.68 10.66 -32.58
CA GLY A 623 -10.87 11.75 -32.03
C GLY A 623 -9.51 11.26 -31.55
N LEU A 624 -8.54 12.18 -31.52
CA LEU A 624 -7.21 11.93 -30.95
C LEU A 624 -7.17 12.24 -29.46
N LEU A 625 -8.01 13.15 -28.97
CA LEU A 625 -8.20 13.41 -27.53
C LEU A 625 -9.49 12.78 -27.02
N ALA A 626 -9.55 12.53 -25.72
CA ALA A 626 -10.77 12.19 -24.98
C ALA A 626 -10.74 12.81 -23.58
N SER A 627 -11.94 13.03 -23.03
CA SER A 627 -12.10 13.49 -21.66
C SER A 627 -12.14 12.30 -20.69
N ASP A 628 -11.57 12.49 -19.51
CA ASP A 628 -11.77 11.56 -18.40
C ASP A 628 -13.18 11.71 -17.79
N GLY A 629 -13.47 10.91 -16.75
CA GLY A 629 -14.75 10.95 -16.04
C GLY A 629 -15.09 12.30 -15.38
N SER A 630 -14.16 13.25 -15.31
CA SER A 630 -14.40 14.62 -14.83
C SER A 630 -14.75 15.61 -15.96
N GLY A 631 -14.69 15.18 -17.21
CA GLY A 631 -14.91 16.02 -18.39
C GLY A 631 -13.65 16.74 -18.89
N SER A 632 -12.53 16.65 -18.16
CA SER A 632 -11.25 17.25 -18.58
C SER A 632 -10.55 16.38 -19.64
N PRO A 633 -10.00 16.99 -20.70
CA PRO A 633 -9.31 16.30 -21.79
C PRO A 633 -7.92 15.83 -21.38
N SER A 634 -7.86 14.71 -20.68
CA SER A 634 -6.63 14.17 -20.09
C SER A 634 -6.16 12.87 -20.75
N MET A 635 -6.83 12.44 -21.83
CA MET A 635 -6.53 11.21 -22.56
C MET A 635 -6.21 11.47 -24.02
N VAL A 636 -5.25 10.72 -24.57
CA VAL A 636 -4.86 10.77 -25.99
C VAL A 636 -4.77 9.37 -26.59
N ARG A 637 -5.03 9.28 -27.89
CA ARG A 637 -4.58 8.20 -28.77
C ARG A 637 -3.83 8.84 -29.93
N PHE A 638 -2.59 8.44 -30.15
CA PHE A 638 -1.80 9.06 -31.20
C PHE A 638 -0.72 8.12 -31.72
N ARG A 639 -0.49 8.15 -33.03
CA ARG A 639 0.71 7.64 -33.67
C ARG A 639 0.81 8.28 -35.06
N GLU A 640 1.86 9.07 -35.27
CA GLU A 640 1.96 9.97 -36.42
C GLU A 640 1.86 9.27 -37.78
N ASP A 641 2.60 8.18 -37.98
CA ASP A 641 2.75 7.49 -39.28
C ASP A 641 1.48 6.76 -39.75
N ILE A 642 0.45 6.69 -38.92
CA ILE A 642 -0.83 6.03 -39.23
C ILE A 642 -2.05 6.93 -39.04
N THR A 643 -1.84 8.24 -38.77
CA THR A 643 -2.94 9.18 -38.50
C THR A 643 -3.14 10.13 -39.69
N THR A 644 -4.32 10.10 -40.30
CA THR A 644 -4.71 10.95 -41.43
C THR A 644 -5.88 11.86 -41.04
N PRO A 645 -5.75 13.20 -41.09
CA PRO A 645 -6.87 14.11 -40.88
C PRO A 645 -7.85 14.05 -42.06
N LEU A 646 -9.15 14.14 -41.79
CA LEU A 646 -10.22 14.02 -42.79
C LEU A 646 -10.80 15.37 -43.24
N THR A 647 -10.49 16.44 -42.50
CA THR A 647 -11.01 17.80 -42.75
C THR A 647 -9.86 18.82 -42.74
N ALA A 648 -10.12 20.04 -43.26
CA ALA A 648 -9.17 21.14 -43.19
C ALA A 648 -8.88 21.54 -41.72
N ASP A 649 -9.92 21.58 -40.89
CA ASP A 649 -9.80 21.87 -39.45
C ASP A 649 -8.97 20.81 -38.74
N ALA A 650 -9.21 19.52 -39.02
CA ALA A 650 -8.42 18.41 -38.47
C ALA A 650 -6.96 18.47 -38.94
N THR A 651 -6.72 18.92 -40.17
CA THR A 651 -5.36 19.13 -40.71
C THR A 651 -4.63 20.22 -39.92
N ALA A 652 -5.29 21.36 -39.69
CA ALA A 652 -4.73 22.46 -38.89
C ALA A 652 -4.50 22.04 -37.43
N ALA A 653 -5.46 21.34 -36.82
CA ALA A 653 -5.37 20.87 -35.43
C ALA A 653 -4.25 19.84 -35.24
N LEU A 654 -4.06 18.93 -36.20
CA LEU A 654 -2.95 17.97 -36.16
C LEU A 654 -1.59 18.66 -36.33
N ALA A 655 -1.50 19.69 -37.17
CA ALA A 655 -0.29 20.48 -37.31
C ALA A 655 0.06 21.22 -36.01
N ASP A 656 -0.92 21.87 -35.37
CA ASP A 656 -0.77 22.54 -34.07
C ASP A 656 -0.36 21.53 -32.97
N PHE A 657 -1.02 20.37 -32.90
CA PHE A 657 -0.66 19.29 -31.97
C PHE A 657 0.81 18.89 -32.12
N LYS A 658 1.29 18.68 -33.35
CA LYS A 658 2.69 18.31 -33.63
C LYS A 658 3.65 19.44 -33.29
N GLN A 659 3.27 20.69 -33.53
CA GLN A 659 4.09 21.84 -33.16
C GLN A 659 4.21 21.96 -31.63
N CYS A 660 3.13 21.71 -30.89
CA CYS A 660 3.15 21.68 -29.43
C CYS A 660 4.04 20.57 -28.86
N LEU A 661 4.20 19.43 -29.55
CA LEU A 661 5.14 18.39 -29.12
C LEU A 661 6.60 18.85 -29.16
N LEU A 662 6.91 19.86 -29.98
CA LEU A 662 8.24 20.46 -30.10
C LEU A 662 8.39 21.72 -29.24
N ASP A 663 7.35 22.11 -28.48
CA ASP A 663 7.38 23.31 -27.64
C ASP A 663 8.37 23.10 -26.47
N PRO A 664 9.25 24.08 -26.19
CA PRO A 664 10.18 23.98 -25.07
C PRO A 664 9.52 23.73 -23.71
N ARG A 665 8.27 24.16 -23.53
CA ARG A 665 7.47 23.89 -22.31
C ARG A 665 7.02 22.43 -22.24
N ALA A 666 6.74 21.81 -23.38
CA ALA A 666 6.44 20.38 -23.45
C ALA A 666 7.70 19.55 -23.14
N GLU A 667 8.85 19.95 -23.70
CA GLU A 667 10.15 19.32 -23.41
C GLU A 667 10.52 19.43 -21.92
N ALA A 668 10.37 20.61 -21.31
CA ALA A 668 10.64 20.80 -19.88
C ALA A 668 9.74 19.94 -18.96
N GLY A 669 8.57 19.54 -19.44
CA GLY A 669 7.65 18.64 -18.75
C GLY A 669 7.85 17.15 -19.05
N THR A 670 8.79 16.81 -19.95
CA THR A 670 9.05 15.45 -20.40
C THR A 670 10.02 14.72 -19.48
N LEU A 671 9.69 13.48 -19.13
CA LEU A 671 10.56 12.59 -18.38
C LEU A 671 11.38 11.76 -19.36
N HIS A 672 12.70 11.89 -19.30
CA HIS A 672 13.62 11.06 -20.08
C HIS A 672 14.26 10.00 -19.19
N LEU A 673 13.85 8.76 -19.37
CA LEU A 673 14.43 7.62 -18.69
C LEU A 673 15.52 7.02 -19.57
N THR A 674 16.77 7.38 -19.28
CA THR A 674 17.97 6.81 -19.91
C THR A 674 18.20 5.36 -19.46
N PRO A 675 19.09 4.61 -20.12
CA PRO A 675 19.52 3.30 -19.63
C PRO A 675 19.99 3.31 -18.17
N ASP A 676 20.70 4.36 -17.73
CA ASP A 676 21.14 4.51 -16.34
C ASP A 676 19.96 4.66 -15.37
N CYS A 677 18.86 5.29 -15.81
CA CYS A 677 17.63 5.36 -15.04
C CYS A 677 16.83 4.05 -15.05
N LEU A 678 17.10 3.14 -16.00
CA LEU A 678 16.37 1.90 -16.22
C LEU A 678 17.33 0.71 -16.41
N PRO A 679 18.18 0.38 -15.42
CA PRO A 679 19.06 -0.78 -15.49
C PRO A 679 18.24 -2.09 -15.50
N GLN A 680 18.90 -3.20 -15.85
CA GLN A 680 18.38 -4.55 -15.68
C GLN A 680 17.65 -4.72 -14.34
N GLY A 681 16.45 -5.33 -14.39
CA GLY A 681 15.56 -5.48 -13.24
C GLY A 681 14.58 -4.31 -13.05
N SER A 682 14.68 -3.24 -13.83
CA SER A 682 13.67 -2.16 -13.80
C SER A 682 12.36 -2.59 -14.45
N ILE A 683 11.23 -2.19 -13.88
CA ILE A 683 9.89 -2.32 -14.47
C ILE A 683 9.26 -0.92 -14.54
N VAL A 684 8.76 -0.53 -15.70
CA VAL A 684 7.93 0.66 -15.88
C VAL A 684 6.50 0.21 -16.17
N LEU A 685 5.53 0.74 -15.42
CA LEU A 685 4.10 0.56 -15.66
C LEU A 685 3.50 1.93 -15.99
N MET A 686 2.59 2.00 -16.95
CA MET A 686 2.05 3.27 -17.45
C MET A 686 0.60 3.14 -17.88
N ASP A 687 -0.20 4.18 -17.59
CA ASP A 687 -1.50 4.44 -18.20
C ASP A 687 -1.27 5.02 -19.59
N ASN A 688 -1.45 4.15 -20.57
CA ASN A 688 -1.21 4.35 -21.98
C ASN A 688 -2.04 5.50 -22.58
N THR A 689 -3.14 5.88 -21.93
CA THR A 689 -4.02 6.95 -22.42
C THR A 689 -3.64 8.31 -21.84
N ARG A 690 -3.02 8.35 -20.67
CA ARG A 690 -2.68 9.60 -19.95
C ARG A 690 -1.23 10.05 -20.16
N TRP A 691 -0.44 9.25 -20.86
CA TRP A 691 0.97 9.51 -21.14
C TRP A 691 1.28 9.20 -22.61
N LEU A 692 1.88 10.16 -23.31
CA LEU A 692 2.56 9.91 -24.57
C LEU A 692 3.95 9.38 -24.28
N HIS A 693 4.42 8.45 -25.10
CA HIS A 693 5.78 7.94 -24.99
C HIS A 693 6.49 7.85 -26.33
N ALA A 694 7.80 8.03 -26.28
CA ALA A 694 8.70 7.92 -27.41
C ALA A 694 9.97 7.18 -26.98
N ARG A 695 10.69 6.64 -27.95
CA ARG A 695 12.00 6.03 -27.75
C ARG A 695 12.95 6.53 -28.82
N ASN A 696 14.13 7.01 -28.42
CA ASN A 696 15.18 7.28 -29.40
C ASN A 696 15.73 5.96 -30.00
N GLU A 697 16.72 6.09 -30.87
CA GLU A 697 17.36 4.95 -31.52
C GLU A 697 17.95 4.00 -30.48
N VAL A 698 17.74 2.69 -30.68
CA VAL A 698 18.44 1.64 -29.94
C VAL A 698 19.78 1.44 -30.62
N LYS A 699 20.85 1.44 -29.84
CA LYS A 699 22.23 1.28 -30.31
C LYS A 699 22.81 -0.08 -29.92
N ASP A 700 22.27 -0.72 -28.88
CA ASP A 700 22.65 -2.08 -28.49
C ASP A 700 21.72 -3.13 -29.15
N PRO A 701 22.22 -3.98 -30.07
CA PRO A 701 21.43 -5.05 -30.67
C PRO A 701 20.96 -6.10 -29.67
N GLU A 702 21.63 -6.22 -28.51
CA GLU A 702 21.27 -7.16 -27.45
C GLU A 702 20.27 -6.58 -26.45
N ARG A 703 19.81 -5.33 -26.63
CA ARG A 703 18.79 -4.71 -25.77
C ARG A 703 17.57 -5.61 -25.69
N HIS A 704 17.11 -5.89 -24.47
CA HIS A 704 16.02 -6.82 -24.24
C HIS A 704 15.05 -6.30 -23.18
N LEU A 705 13.81 -6.08 -23.59
CA LEU A 705 12.69 -5.83 -22.67
C LEU A 705 11.65 -6.95 -22.74
N ARG A 706 10.91 -7.13 -21.66
CA ARG A 706 9.63 -7.86 -21.63
C ARG A 706 8.47 -6.86 -21.64
N ARG A 707 7.42 -7.11 -22.43
CA ARG A 707 6.23 -6.25 -22.48
C ARG A 707 4.94 -7.02 -22.17
N VAL A 708 4.00 -6.28 -21.58
CA VAL A 708 2.60 -6.66 -21.39
C VAL A 708 1.69 -5.45 -21.58
N ARG A 709 0.48 -5.68 -22.08
CA ARG A 709 -0.62 -4.71 -22.18
C ARG A 709 -1.87 -5.33 -21.54
N TRP A 710 -2.68 -4.54 -20.84
CA TRP A 710 -3.89 -5.05 -20.19
C TRP A 710 -4.95 -3.96 -19.97
N ASP A 711 -6.11 -4.35 -19.43
CA ASP A 711 -7.24 -3.47 -19.13
C ASP A 711 -7.76 -2.70 -20.34
N VAL A 712 -8.22 -3.42 -21.37
CA VAL A 712 -8.85 -2.80 -22.54
C VAL A 712 -10.10 -2.03 -22.15
N ARG A 713 -10.18 -0.77 -22.58
CA ARG A 713 -11.30 0.14 -22.33
C ARG A 713 -11.68 0.89 -23.59
N PRO A 714 -12.97 1.15 -23.84
CA PRO A 714 -13.38 2.07 -24.90
C PRO A 714 -12.78 3.46 -24.70
N PHE A 715 -12.35 4.10 -25.78
CA PHE A 715 -11.86 5.48 -25.76
C PHE A 715 -13.01 6.40 -26.21
N GLN A 716 -13.83 6.85 -25.26
CA GLN A 716 -15.03 7.62 -25.58
C GLN A 716 -14.74 9.12 -25.58
N THR A 717 -15.00 9.78 -26.71
CA THR A 717 -15.05 11.24 -26.83
C THR A 717 -16.42 11.71 -26.40
N VAL A 718 -16.54 12.30 -25.20
CA VAL A 718 -17.84 12.85 -24.75
C VAL A 718 -18.14 14.11 -25.57
N PHE A 719 -18.96 13.98 -26.61
CA PHE A 719 -19.58 15.10 -27.29
C PHE A 719 -20.88 15.47 -26.56
N ASN A 720 -20.84 16.47 -25.67
CA ASN A 720 -22.08 17.01 -25.10
C ASN A 720 -22.85 17.77 -26.20
N SER A 721 -23.88 17.12 -26.75
CA SER A 721 -24.83 17.72 -27.70
C SER A 721 -25.85 18.63 -27.01
N MET A 722 -25.41 19.62 -26.22
CA MET A 722 -26.30 20.56 -25.51
C MET A 722 -26.28 22.01 -26.02
N TYR A 723 -25.69 22.29 -27.18
CA TYR A 723 -25.78 23.62 -27.81
C TYR A 723 -26.04 23.53 -29.31
N LEU A 724 -27.17 22.94 -29.70
CA LEU A 724 -27.85 23.21 -30.97
C LEU A 724 -29.36 23.13 -30.70
N GLY A 725 -29.91 24.27 -30.28
CA GLY A 725 -31.32 24.55 -30.09
C GLY A 725 -31.53 26.04 -30.19
#